data_AF-A0A410S3X0-F1
#
_entry.id   AF-A0A410S3X0-F1
#
_cell.length_a   1.000
_cell.length_b   1.000
_cell.length_c   1.000
_cell.angle_alpha   90.00
_cell.angle_beta   90.00
_cell.angle_gamma   90.00
#
_symmetry.space_group_name_H-M   'P 1'
#
loop_
_entity.id
_entity.type
_entity.pdbx_description
1 polymer ?
#
loop_
_entity_poly.entity_id
_entity_poly.type
_entity_poly.pdbx_seq_one_letter_code
_entity_poly.pdbx_strand_id
1 'polypeptide(L)'
;MPVVPGASRLALCLLLTSVLACGSTTEPDPSPGGGGDNARVAALTLSPNGATLLVGESLTLSALAVDAAGEVLEDVQVEWSAVPAGAVTVTDGRLEGVAPGGAVITARAGAASATLTVVVMPSDESSPSSEEVLTAAHEAGLINDEELLAYRVYAAFSDPRLPIQYKARVDPGFDATSLEDLRQRFNSLSQPMQAALGMYMLRPADPGSWLNAPTPDARLRSMEDTHCRSFSGGWKYIPYPISKVRIWYQVNYPEQRKRAIRLDAAIANEIWPKLMALGLKEPLTDEAASCNGGSPQLDLYLVSNMANRGLTIPEGWDNTQAATYILLKDEPDDDNALKGGATHELMHAIQWAYKTKGRQADSGWIRDATANWAIDHVYGTLLFGPTKQKQFEHIFAGCFTNSPDLPLESRAQGHCTDGAVGNASRDYGAYLFFQYLEKKYGPAVVVAALTKLTTETSSLTAVDSVLPGGFEKVWPEFSKVLWNGTPISTRPESFKAWDNLTEVARKSELNADLSGWPEASDDLHDELNNLSNRYYRMHFSDPGTRSVLFHNGWFKNITESKDPVKVFAFWKDEAGAWHDEDWSEYEYVGFCRDMKSQRVQDLVVMVSNAKFESAGGGTLTAAETPSLKRNNVGCWRFKGTTRSVLKGTTWSSGRKLIDTNVEFQVLGGFEDPDFEHPLIPHTKRVGSSILLQPAGDFTLDVDYVSGGCRYTHGPTRYPLLPSGGILMLNPFNELTSPDPDTQDWLSHPSRSYTAALADPTLVQLNVSGGPDCRGPELDLPGNILFTDAGAARPVVLPTGELSGQYVHLDTTYSWILQPQRQP
;
A
#
# COMPACT_ATOMS: atom_id res chain seq x y z
N MET A 1 -4.60 27.36 -49.76
CA MET A 1 -4.42 28.61 -50.55
C MET A 1 -5.24 29.70 -49.89
N PRO A 2 -4.84 30.99 -49.93
CA PRO A 2 -3.70 31.61 -50.65
C PRO A 2 -2.55 31.98 -49.66
N VAL A 3 -1.24 32.05 -49.93
CA VAL A 3 -0.34 32.18 -51.11
C VAL A 3 -0.62 33.34 -52.05
N VAL A 4 0.15 34.43 -51.92
CA VAL A 4 0.95 35.08 -52.99
C VAL A 4 2.04 36.01 -52.38
N PRO A 5 3.08 36.48 -53.12
CA PRO A 5 4.48 36.38 -52.73
C PRO A 5 5.24 37.73 -52.79
N GLY A 6 6.55 37.72 -52.56
CA GLY A 6 7.40 38.88 -52.83
C GLY A 6 8.88 38.60 -52.64
N ALA A 7 9.53 38.09 -53.67
CA ALA A 7 10.99 38.00 -53.75
C ALA A 7 11.60 39.37 -54.11
N SER A 8 12.72 39.72 -53.49
CA SER A 8 13.79 40.45 -54.19
C SER A 8 15.15 40.24 -53.51
N ARG A 9 16.11 39.99 -54.39
CA ARG A 9 17.53 39.69 -54.17
C ARG A 9 18.31 40.96 -53.76
N LEU A 10 19.54 40.69 -53.30
CA LEU A 10 20.81 41.38 -53.58
C LEU A 10 21.49 42.19 -52.45
N ALA A 11 22.79 41.91 -52.41
CA ALA A 11 23.92 42.80 -52.12
C ALA A 11 24.49 42.80 -50.69
N LEU A 12 25.38 41.81 -50.51
CA LEU A 12 26.70 41.91 -49.89
C LEU A 12 27.35 43.31 -50.07
N CYS A 13 27.75 43.96 -48.99
CA CYS A 13 28.78 45.00 -48.99
C CYS A 13 29.59 44.93 -47.69
N LEU A 14 30.86 44.54 -47.83
CA LEU A 14 31.93 44.77 -46.87
C LEU A 14 32.11 46.29 -46.68
N LEU A 15 32.31 46.71 -45.43
CA LEU A 15 32.99 47.96 -45.11
C LEU A 15 33.97 47.71 -43.95
N LEU A 16 35.23 47.45 -44.33
CA LEU A 16 36.38 47.74 -43.48
C LEU A 16 36.43 49.26 -43.23
N THR A 17 36.49 49.66 -41.96
CA THR A 17 37.08 50.95 -41.59
C THR A 17 38.03 50.74 -40.42
N SER A 18 39.31 50.96 -40.71
CA SER A 18 40.40 51.12 -39.76
C SER A 18 40.41 52.57 -39.26
N VAL A 19 40.38 52.76 -37.94
CA VAL A 19 40.73 54.03 -37.29
C VAL A 19 41.82 53.74 -36.26
N LEU A 20 43.00 54.29 -36.50
CA LEU A 20 44.15 54.30 -35.60
C LEU A 20 44.04 55.48 -34.63
N ALA A 21 44.11 55.14 -33.34
CA ALA A 21 44.73 55.83 -32.20
C ALA A 21 44.70 57.38 -32.09
N CYS A 22 44.11 57.86 -30.99
CA CYS A 22 44.72 58.86 -30.11
C CYS A 22 44.45 58.45 -28.65
N GLY A 23 45.50 58.47 -27.83
CA GLY A 23 45.49 57.94 -26.48
C GLY A 23 44.75 58.81 -25.47
N SER A 24 44.13 58.15 -24.50
CA SER A 24 43.91 58.69 -23.17
C SER A 24 44.18 57.56 -22.17
N THR A 25 45.19 57.78 -21.36
CA THR A 25 45.54 56.99 -20.18
C THR A 25 44.41 57.05 -19.16
N THR A 26 43.71 55.95 -18.99
CA THR A 26 42.96 55.65 -17.76
C THR A 26 43.43 54.29 -17.30
N GLU A 27 44.13 54.27 -16.17
CA GLU A 27 44.46 53.07 -15.42
C GLU A 27 43.19 52.23 -15.18
N PRO A 28 43.24 50.89 -15.32
CA PRO A 28 42.18 50.06 -14.81
C PRO A 28 42.24 50.08 -13.27
N ASP A 29 41.15 50.54 -12.69
CA ASP A 29 40.84 50.50 -11.26
C ASP A 29 40.98 49.06 -10.71
N PRO A 30 41.78 48.81 -9.65
CA PRO A 30 41.97 47.48 -9.09
C PRO A 30 41.12 47.26 -7.83
N SER A 31 39.97 46.57 -7.95
CA SER A 31 39.42 45.59 -6.96
C SER A 31 37.89 45.39 -7.07
N PRO A 32 37.30 44.26 -6.59
CA PRO A 32 37.87 43.30 -5.62
C PRO A 32 37.81 41.80 -6.01
N GLY A 33 38.92 41.11 -5.72
CA GLY A 33 39.00 39.74 -5.16
C GLY A 33 38.21 38.60 -5.81
N GLY A 34 38.85 37.88 -6.76
CA GLY A 34 38.40 36.57 -7.23
C GLY A 34 39.56 35.59 -7.38
N GLY A 35 39.47 34.44 -6.69
CA GLY A 35 40.24 33.19 -6.84
C GLY A 35 41.73 33.29 -7.22
N GLY A 36 42.64 33.08 -6.26
CA GLY A 36 44.09 33.15 -6.46
C GLY A 36 44.67 32.20 -7.53
N ASP A 37 43.90 31.20 -7.96
CA ASP A 37 44.36 30.16 -8.90
C ASP A 37 43.87 30.35 -10.34
N ASN A 38 42.87 31.22 -10.60
CA ASN A 38 42.31 31.43 -11.96
C ASN A 38 43.37 31.86 -12.99
N ALA A 39 44.37 32.62 -12.56
CA ALA A 39 45.48 33.07 -13.42
C ALA A 39 46.48 31.94 -13.77
N ARG A 40 46.46 30.83 -13.04
CA ARG A 40 47.34 29.67 -13.28
C ARG A 40 46.71 28.62 -14.20
N VAL A 41 45.40 28.73 -14.49
CA VAL A 41 44.67 27.73 -15.29
C VAL A 41 45.22 27.69 -16.71
N ALA A 42 45.81 26.55 -17.10
CA ALA A 42 46.32 26.30 -18.45
C ALA A 42 45.32 25.50 -19.30
N ALA A 43 44.56 24.58 -18.70
CA ALA A 43 43.54 23.81 -19.37
C ALA A 43 42.32 23.56 -18.47
N LEU A 44 41.15 23.44 -19.11
CA LEU A 44 39.86 23.16 -18.46
C LEU A 44 39.20 21.99 -19.18
N THR A 45 38.74 20.98 -18.43
CA THR A 45 38.05 19.81 -18.98
C THR A 45 36.66 19.67 -18.34
N LEU A 46 35.64 19.40 -19.16
CA LEU A 46 34.27 19.14 -18.69
C LEU A 46 33.96 17.64 -18.65
N SER A 47 33.29 17.19 -17.59
CA SER A 47 32.73 15.85 -17.47
C SER A 47 31.30 15.89 -16.91
N PRO A 48 30.31 15.21 -17.53
CA PRO A 48 30.41 14.50 -18.80
C PRO A 48 30.67 15.45 -19.99
N ASN A 49 31.12 14.90 -21.12
CA ASN A 49 31.46 15.64 -22.34
C ASN A 49 30.30 15.69 -23.38
N GLY A 50 29.11 15.21 -23.00
CA GLY A 50 27.83 15.32 -23.70
C GLY A 50 26.68 15.25 -22.70
N ALA A 51 25.49 15.77 -23.03
CA ALA A 51 24.28 15.58 -22.22
C ALA A 51 23.00 15.58 -23.05
N THR A 52 22.10 14.65 -22.73
CA THR A 52 20.71 14.64 -23.20
C THR A 52 19.79 14.64 -21.98
N LEU A 53 18.99 15.68 -21.83
CA LEU A 53 18.07 15.89 -20.71
C LEU A 53 16.62 15.80 -21.20
N LEU A 54 15.72 15.37 -20.32
CA LEU A 54 14.30 15.69 -20.46
C LEU A 54 14.01 17.09 -19.89
N VAL A 55 12.92 17.73 -20.32
CA VAL A 55 12.41 18.92 -19.62
C VAL A 55 12.19 18.58 -18.13
N GLY A 56 12.69 19.43 -17.24
CA GLY A 56 12.71 19.24 -15.79
C GLY A 56 13.88 18.40 -15.25
N GLU A 57 14.64 17.70 -16.10
CA GLU A 57 15.81 16.94 -15.68
C GLU A 57 16.99 17.88 -15.40
N SER A 58 17.86 17.50 -14.46
CA SER A 58 19.06 18.24 -14.10
C SER A 58 20.31 17.37 -14.18
N LEU A 59 21.44 17.97 -14.56
CA LEU A 59 22.74 17.31 -14.65
C LEU A 59 23.83 18.27 -14.18
N THR A 60 24.77 17.82 -13.36
CA THR A 60 25.86 18.62 -12.84
C THR A 60 27.15 18.35 -13.60
N LEU A 61 27.79 19.41 -14.12
CA LEU A 61 29.05 19.33 -14.84
C LEU A 61 30.24 19.57 -13.91
N SER A 62 31.21 18.68 -14.02
CA SER A 62 32.51 18.77 -13.38
C SER A 62 33.46 19.52 -14.30
N ALA A 63 33.98 20.67 -13.85
CA ALA A 63 35.02 21.43 -14.54
C ALA A 63 36.38 21.21 -13.85
N LEU A 64 37.26 20.41 -14.45
CA LEU A 64 38.59 20.15 -13.91
C LEU A 64 39.60 21.13 -14.52
N ALA A 65 40.15 22.02 -13.68
CA ALA A 65 41.16 22.98 -14.06
C ALA A 65 42.55 22.46 -13.68
N VAL A 66 43.51 22.56 -14.60
CA VAL A 66 44.92 22.21 -14.36
C VAL A 66 45.84 23.37 -14.73
N ASP A 67 46.99 23.45 -14.08
CA ASP A 67 48.04 24.39 -14.44
C ASP A 67 48.92 23.91 -15.61
N ALA A 68 49.95 24.69 -15.95
CA ALA A 68 50.85 24.36 -17.05
C ALA A 68 51.72 23.11 -16.80
N ALA A 69 51.86 22.67 -15.55
CA ALA A 69 52.53 21.42 -15.18
C ALA A 69 51.58 20.22 -15.21
N GLY A 70 50.27 20.45 -15.38
CA GLY A 70 49.24 19.41 -15.33
C GLY A 70 48.72 19.12 -13.93
N GLU A 71 49.06 19.96 -12.93
CA GLU A 71 48.57 19.81 -11.56
C GLU A 71 47.16 20.37 -11.41
N VAL A 72 46.30 19.67 -10.67
CA VAL A 72 44.91 20.06 -10.44
C VAL A 72 44.86 21.30 -9.55
N LEU A 73 44.04 22.27 -9.95
CA LEU A 73 43.80 23.52 -9.23
C LEU A 73 42.48 23.43 -8.45
N GLU A 74 42.48 23.82 -7.17
CA GLU A 74 41.36 23.61 -6.24
C GLU A 74 40.46 24.85 -6.09
N ASP A 75 41.06 26.05 -6.03
CA ASP A 75 40.35 27.30 -5.79
C ASP A 75 40.10 28.07 -7.11
N VAL A 76 39.54 27.37 -8.10
CA VAL A 76 39.23 27.94 -9.43
C VAL A 76 37.76 28.33 -9.52
N GLN A 77 37.51 29.60 -9.81
CA GLN A 77 36.19 30.13 -10.13
C GLN A 77 35.91 29.93 -11.62
N VAL A 78 34.82 29.22 -11.94
CA VAL A 78 34.42 28.91 -13.31
C VAL A 78 33.18 29.73 -13.67
N GLU A 79 33.27 30.52 -14.74
CA GLU A 79 32.14 31.24 -15.32
C GLU A 79 31.39 30.33 -16.31
N TRP A 80 30.07 30.23 -16.16
CA TRP A 80 29.22 29.38 -16.98
C TRP A 80 28.28 30.20 -17.87
N SER A 81 28.02 29.73 -19.08
CA SER A 81 27.03 30.32 -20.00
C SER A 81 26.39 29.26 -20.90
N ALA A 82 25.16 29.50 -21.34
CA ALA A 82 24.39 28.61 -22.22
C ALA A 82 23.85 29.39 -23.44
N VAL A 83 24.07 28.88 -24.67
CA VAL A 83 23.64 29.54 -25.91
C VAL A 83 23.05 28.53 -26.92
N PRO A 84 21.85 28.76 -27.48
CA PRO A 84 20.90 29.84 -27.16
C PRO A 84 20.31 29.70 -25.75
N ALA A 85 19.97 30.82 -25.13
CA ALA A 85 19.26 30.82 -23.85
C ALA A 85 17.83 30.26 -24.01
N GLY A 86 17.31 29.61 -22.96
CA GLY A 86 15.91 29.17 -22.87
C GLY A 86 15.67 27.67 -22.98
N ALA A 87 16.56 26.91 -23.63
CA ALA A 87 16.49 25.45 -23.61
C ALA A 87 17.07 24.86 -22.31
N VAL A 88 18.19 25.41 -21.84
CA VAL A 88 18.92 24.98 -20.64
C VAL A 88 19.31 26.19 -19.82
N THR A 89 19.20 26.10 -18.49
CA THR A 89 19.84 27.01 -17.54
C THR A 89 21.07 26.36 -16.93
N VAL A 90 22.14 27.13 -16.70
CA VAL A 90 23.36 26.67 -16.04
C VAL A 90 23.70 27.59 -14.87
N THR A 91 23.82 27.02 -13.67
CA THR A 91 24.23 27.74 -12.44
C THR A 91 25.29 26.90 -11.74
N ASP A 92 26.50 27.44 -11.56
CA ASP A 92 27.63 26.75 -10.91
C ASP A 92 27.88 25.32 -11.43
N GLY A 93 27.74 25.14 -12.75
CA GLY A 93 27.89 23.84 -13.42
C GLY A 93 26.66 22.94 -13.38
N ARG A 94 25.62 23.27 -12.61
CA ARG A 94 24.33 22.55 -12.60
C ARG A 94 23.46 23.01 -13.77
N LEU A 95 23.19 22.08 -14.68
CA LEU A 95 22.28 22.21 -15.81
C LEU A 95 20.86 21.84 -15.40
N GLU A 96 19.87 22.55 -15.96
CA GLU A 96 18.45 22.21 -15.87
C GLU A 96 17.78 22.37 -17.23
N GLY A 97 17.06 21.34 -17.68
CA GLY A 97 16.31 21.33 -18.93
C GLY A 97 15.02 22.12 -18.81
N VAL A 98 14.88 23.22 -19.52
CA VAL A 98 13.74 24.15 -19.42
C VAL A 98 12.74 23.96 -20.57
N ALA A 99 13.24 23.77 -21.79
CA ALA A 99 12.40 23.61 -22.97
C ALA A 99 13.10 22.74 -24.03
N PRO A 100 12.35 22.01 -24.87
CA PRO A 100 12.95 21.20 -25.93
C PRO A 100 13.81 22.04 -26.88
N GLY A 101 15.02 21.57 -27.18
CA GLY A 101 15.97 22.30 -28.00
C GLY A 101 17.42 21.93 -27.70
N GLY A 102 18.37 22.57 -28.40
CA GLY A 102 19.80 22.39 -28.16
C GLY A 102 20.45 23.66 -27.59
N ALA A 103 21.41 23.50 -26.69
CA ALA A 103 22.25 24.58 -26.18
C ALA A 103 23.73 24.15 -26.11
N VAL A 104 24.63 25.09 -26.34
CA VAL A 104 26.06 24.95 -26.08
C VAL A 104 26.37 25.60 -24.74
N ILE A 105 26.83 24.80 -23.79
CA ILE A 105 27.32 25.25 -22.50
C ILE A 105 28.80 25.58 -22.63
N THR A 106 29.22 26.76 -22.15
CA THR A 106 30.62 27.19 -22.11
C THR A 106 31.04 27.45 -20.67
N ALA A 107 32.10 26.79 -20.24
CA ALA A 107 32.79 27.03 -18.98
C ALA A 107 34.10 27.78 -19.23
N ARG A 108 34.39 28.83 -18.44
CA ARG A 108 35.62 29.63 -18.54
C ARG A 108 36.29 29.81 -17.20
N ALA A 109 37.61 29.68 -17.16
CA ALA A 109 38.43 29.99 -16.01
C ALA A 109 39.75 30.61 -16.48
N GLY A 110 39.95 31.89 -16.17
CA GLY A 110 41.09 32.65 -16.70
C GLY A 110 41.07 32.69 -18.23
N ALA A 111 42.16 32.24 -18.85
CA ALA A 111 42.26 32.16 -20.32
C ALA A 111 41.75 30.83 -20.90
N ALA A 112 41.49 29.82 -20.07
CA ALA A 112 41.02 28.51 -20.52
C ALA A 112 39.49 28.49 -20.67
N SER A 113 39.00 27.75 -21.66
CA SER A 113 37.58 27.54 -21.88
C SER A 113 37.29 26.13 -22.37
N ALA A 114 36.16 25.57 -21.96
CA ALA A 114 35.65 24.29 -22.42
C ALA A 114 34.17 24.42 -22.80
N THR A 115 33.74 23.65 -23.81
CA THR A 115 32.36 23.69 -24.32
C THR A 115 31.74 22.31 -24.35
N LEU A 116 30.42 22.26 -24.15
CA LEU A 116 29.60 21.06 -24.14
C LEU A 116 28.30 21.30 -24.92
N THR A 117 27.87 20.33 -25.73
CA THR A 117 26.53 20.37 -26.35
C THR A 117 25.53 19.63 -25.47
N VAL A 118 24.37 20.27 -25.23
CA VAL A 118 23.24 19.71 -24.48
C VAL A 118 22.01 19.70 -25.38
N VAL A 119 21.28 18.58 -25.38
CA VAL A 119 19.98 18.45 -26.04
C VAL A 119 18.92 18.22 -24.97
N VAL A 120 17.83 18.98 -25.05
CA VAL A 120 16.65 18.83 -24.19
C VAL A 120 15.51 18.25 -25.01
N MET A 121 14.95 17.14 -24.55
CA MET A 121 13.82 16.45 -25.13
C MET A 121 12.54 16.75 -24.33
N PRO A 122 11.34 16.65 -24.95
CA PRO A 122 10.08 16.73 -24.21
C PRO A 122 9.99 15.68 -23.11
N SER A 123 9.35 16.04 -21.99
CA SER A 123 8.98 15.12 -20.91
C SER A 123 7.46 14.92 -20.90
N ASP A 124 7.00 13.68 -20.83
CA ASP A 124 5.60 13.32 -20.61
C ASP A 124 5.55 12.20 -19.57
N GLU A 125 4.87 12.44 -18.45
CA GLU A 125 4.78 11.47 -17.35
C GLU A 125 4.05 10.18 -17.73
N SER A 126 3.22 10.22 -18.78
CA SER A 126 2.51 9.06 -19.33
C SER A 126 3.34 8.26 -20.35
N SER A 127 4.52 8.76 -20.73
CA SER A 127 5.41 8.04 -21.64
C SER A 127 6.13 6.89 -20.94
N PRO A 128 6.47 5.82 -21.69
CA PRO A 128 7.22 4.69 -21.14
C PRO A 128 8.57 5.10 -20.55
N SER A 129 9.01 4.41 -19.50
CA SER A 129 10.34 4.59 -18.90
C SER A 129 11.45 4.03 -19.81
N SER A 130 12.70 4.38 -19.50
CA SER A 130 13.85 3.85 -20.23
C SER A 130 13.90 2.32 -20.16
N GLU A 131 13.48 1.73 -19.04
CA GLU A 131 13.40 0.28 -18.91
C GLU A 131 12.38 -0.33 -19.87
N GLU A 132 11.18 0.26 -19.94
CA GLU A 132 10.11 -0.20 -20.83
C GLU A 132 10.49 -0.04 -22.30
N VAL A 133 11.07 1.11 -22.66
CA VAL A 133 11.55 1.38 -24.03
C VAL A 133 12.66 0.40 -24.43
N LEU A 134 13.64 0.16 -23.55
CA LEU A 134 14.76 -0.74 -23.83
C LEU A 134 14.30 -2.19 -23.91
N THR A 135 13.41 -2.62 -23.01
CA THR A 135 12.83 -3.97 -23.01
C THR A 135 12.03 -4.20 -24.29
N ALA A 136 11.15 -3.27 -24.67
CA ALA A 136 10.39 -3.37 -25.91
C ALA A 136 11.28 -3.39 -27.16
N ALA A 137 12.36 -2.59 -27.17
CA ALA A 137 13.32 -2.59 -28.27
C ALA A 137 14.06 -3.93 -28.39
N HIS A 138 14.38 -4.56 -27.25
CA HIS A 138 15.02 -5.86 -27.22
C HIS A 138 14.06 -6.98 -27.68
N GLU A 139 12.82 -6.99 -27.18
CA GLU A 139 11.77 -7.94 -27.59
C GLU A 139 11.45 -7.81 -29.09
N ALA A 140 11.50 -6.60 -29.64
CA ALA A 140 11.34 -6.33 -31.06
C ALA A 140 12.57 -6.70 -31.91
N GLY A 141 13.68 -7.15 -31.30
CA GLY A 141 14.93 -7.50 -31.96
C GLY A 141 15.70 -6.31 -32.54
N LEU A 142 15.42 -5.09 -32.06
CA LEU A 142 16.11 -3.86 -32.48
C LEU A 142 17.46 -3.67 -31.79
N ILE A 143 17.63 -4.28 -30.62
CA ILE A 143 18.87 -4.31 -29.85
C ILE A 143 19.12 -5.73 -29.32
N ASN A 144 20.38 -6.14 -29.26
CA ASN A 144 20.78 -7.44 -28.71
C ASN A 144 20.96 -7.41 -27.18
N ASP A 145 21.20 -8.58 -26.58
CA ASP A 145 21.35 -8.74 -25.11
C ASP A 145 22.48 -7.93 -24.48
N GLU A 146 23.60 -7.72 -25.19
CA GLU A 146 24.72 -6.91 -24.69
C GLU A 146 24.42 -5.42 -24.84
N GLU A 147 23.76 -5.01 -25.93
CA GLU A 147 23.30 -3.64 -26.13
C GLU A 147 22.25 -3.23 -25.10
N LEU A 148 21.31 -4.12 -24.76
CA LEU A 148 20.33 -3.88 -23.69
C LEU A 148 21.03 -3.58 -22.36
N LEU A 149 22.01 -4.42 -21.97
CA LEU A 149 22.77 -4.19 -20.74
C LEU A 149 23.54 -2.86 -20.78
N ALA A 150 24.21 -2.58 -21.90
CA ALA A 150 24.98 -1.34 -22.05
C ALA A 150 24.10 -0.10 -21.96
N TYR A 151 22.94 -0.11 -22.62
CA TYR A 151 22.01 1.01 -22.62
C TYR A 151 21.31 1.19 -21.29
N ARG A 152 21.04 0.11 -20.54
CA ARG A 152 20.60 0.21 -19.14
C ARG A 152 21.66 0.92 -18.29
N VAL A 153 22.93 0.52 -18.39
CA VAL A 153 24.03 1.21 -17.68
C VAL A 153 24.14 2.68 -18.12
N TYR A 154 24.08 2.98 -19.43
CA TYR A 154 24.15 4.38 -19.89
C TYR A 154 22.98 5.23 -19.40
N ALA A 155 21.76 4.68 -19.39
CA ALA A 155 20.60 5.36 -18.84
C ALA A 155 20.74 5.60 -17.32
N ALA A 156 21.22 4.60 -16.56
CA ALA A 156 21.46 4.69 -15.13
C ALA A 156 22.42 5.82 -14.71
N PHE A 157 23.45 6.07 -15.53
CA PHE A 157 24.50 7.06 -15.25
C PHE A 157 24.41 8.32 -16.12
N SER A 158 23.27 8.54 -16.79
CA SER A 158 23.05 9.67 -17.71
C SER A 158 24.17 9.85 -18.74
N ASP A 159 24.70 8.75 -19.27
CA ASP A 159 25.81 8.75 -20.22
C ASP A 159 25.33 9.16 -21.63
N PRO A 160 26.02 10.11 -22.29
CA PRO A 160 25.62 10.61 -23.61
C PRO A 160 25.72 9.58 -24.73
N ARG A 161 26.34 8.41 -24.50
CA ARG A 161 26.38 7.29 -25.44
C ARG A 161 25.04 6.57 -25.57
N LEU A 162 24.07 6.80 -24.67
CA LEU A 162 22.71 6.29 -24.83
C LEU A 162 22.09 6.86 -26.12
N PRO A 163 21.68 6.03 -27.08
CA PRO A 163 21.02 6.53 -28.28
C PRO A 163 19.76 7.31 -27.93
N ILE A 164 19.57 8.47 -28.57
CA ILE A 164 18.52 9.43 -28.21
C ILE A 164 17.10 8.83 -28.29
N GLN A 165 16.86 7.85 -29.16
CA GLN A 165 15.57 7.15 -29.27
C GLN A 165 15.24 6.26 -28.07
N TYR A 166 16.23 5.94 -27.23
CA TYR A 166 16.08 5.14 -26.01
C TYR A 166 16.20 5.99 -24.73
N LYS A 167 16.44 7.30 -24.85
CA LYS A 167 16.42 8.22 -23.70
C LYS A 167 14.97 8.47 -23.29
N ALA A 168 14.63 8.01 -22.10
CA ALA A 168 13.35 8.28 -21.45
C ALA A 168 13.55 8.51 -19.95
N ARG A 169 12.46 8.63 -19.19
CA ARG A 169 12.52 8.73 -17.73
C ARG A 169 13.23 7.50 -17.16
N VAL A 170 14.11 7.69 -16.17
CA VAL A 170 14.74 6.58 -15.44
C VAL A 170 14.02 6.44 -14.10
N ASP A 171 13.63 5.22 -13.79
CA ASP A 171 12.92 4.90 -12.55
C ASP A 171 13.92 4.75 -11.38
N PRO A 172 13.53 5.05 -10.13
CA PRO A 172 14.41 4.88 -8.97
C PRO A 172 14.92 3.43 -8.79
N GLY A 173 16.18 3.26 -8.40
CA GLY A 173 16.83 1.95 -8.19
C GLY A 173 17.31 1.24 -9.47
N PHE A 174 17.07 1.85 -10.64
CA PHE A 174 17.47 1.32 -11.94
C PHE A 174 19.00 1.17 -12.10
N ASP A 175 19.78 2.08 -11.50
CA ASP A 175 21.24 2.06 -11.49
C ASP A 175 21.82 0.91 -10.65
N ALA A 176 21.26 0.65 -9.47
CA ALA A 176 21.64 -0.49 -8.63
C ALA A 176 21.47 -1.81 -9.38
N THR A 177 20.32 -1.97 -10.03
CA THR A 177 19.99 -3.18 -10.80
C THR A 177 20.91 -3.31 -12.01
N SER A 178 21.13 -2.21 -12.74
CA SER A 178 22.01 -2.18 -13.90
C SER A 178 23.46 -2.54 -13.54
N LEU A 179 23.98 -2.07 -12.41
CA LEU A 179 25.32 -2.41 -11.95
C LEU A 179 25.45 -3.85 -11.46
N GLU A 180 24.45 -4.38 -10.76
CA GLU A 180 24.47 -5.79 -10.32
C GLU A 180 24.40 -6.72 -11.53
N ASP A 181 23.53 -6.43 -12.51
CA ASP A 181 23.45 -7.16 -13.79
C ASP A 181 24.78 -7.09 -14.56
N LEU A 182 25.38 -5.89 -14.62
CA LEU A 182 26.69 -5.69 -15.24
C LEU A 182 27.75 -6.55 -14.54
N ARG A 183 27.82 -6.49 -13.21
CA ARG A 183 28.79 -7.27 -12.41
C ARG A 183 28.67 -8.75 -12.70
N GLN A 184 27.45 -9.30 -12.67
CA GLN A 184 27.20 -10.72 -12.89
C GLN A 184 27.59 -11.18 -14.30
N ARG A 185 27.39 -10.30 -15.31
CA ARG A 185 27.62 -10.65 -16.71
C ARG A 185 29.00 -10.26 -17.23
N PHE A 186 29.73 -9.38 -16.55
CA PHE A 186 30.92 -8.69 -17.07
C PHE A 186 31.92 -9.61 -17.77
N ASN A 187 32.30 -10.71 -17.11
CA ASN A 187 33.29 -11.65 -17.62
C ASN A 187 32.82 -12.45 -18.85
N SER A 188 31.51 -12.53 -19.09
CA SER A 188 30.90 -13.19 -20.24
C SER A 188 30.68 -12.27 -21.44
N LEU A 189 30.81 -10.95 -21.25
CA LEU A 189 30.60 -9.95 -22.31
C LEU A 189 31.72 -10.00 -23.35
N SER A 190 31.40 -9.55 -24.57
CA SER A 190 32.38 -9.34 -25.63
C SER A 190 33.47 -8.33 -25.20
N GLN A 191 34.68 -8.46 -25.76
CA GLN A 191 35.79 -7.55 -25.44
C GLN A 191 35.46 -6.05 -25.67
N PRO A 192 34.75 -5.66 -26.75
CA PRO A 192 34.31 -4.27 -26.91
C PRO A 192 33.40 -3.82 -25.77
N MET A 193 32.51 -4.68 -25.30
CA MET A 193 31.55 -4.34 -24.25
C MET A 193 32.20 -4.28 -22.86
N GLN A 194 33.13 -5.19 -22.56
CA GLN A 194 33.99 -5.09 -21.37
C GLN A 194 34.76 -3.77 -21.34
N ALA A 195 35.31 -3.36 -22.47
CA ALA A 195 36.03 -2.10 -22.60
C ALA A 195 35.10 -0.87 -22.44
N ALA A 196 33.85 -0.96 -22.90
CA ALA A 196 32.89 0.13 -22.84
C ALA A 196 32.27 0.33 -21.45
N LEU A 197 32.06 -0.77 -20.70
CA LEU A 197 31.33 -0.78 -19.43
C LEU A 197 32.22 -0.95 -18.19
N GLY A 198 33.46 -1.43 -18.35
CA GLY A 198 34.37 -1.67 -17.22
C GLY A 198 34.62 -0.45 -16.34
N MET A 199 34.51 0.76 -16.91
CA MET A 199 34.67 2.03 -16.18
C MET A 199 33.61 2.29 -15.10
N TYR A 200 32.45 1.65 -15.15
CA TYR A 200 31.39 1.78 -14.13
C TYR A 200 31.59 0.83 -12.95
N MET A 201 32.50 -0.14 -13.09
CA MET A 201 32.86 -1.10 -12.04
C MET A 201 34.12 -0.67 -11.26
N LEU A 202 34.76 0.44 -11.66
CA LEU A 202 35.88 1.06 -10.95
C LEU A 202 35.37 2.05 -9.91
N ARG A 203 36.16 2.28 -8.86
CA ARG A 203 35.82 3.29 -7.86
C ARG A 203 35.87 4.68 -8.49
N PRO A 204 35.07 5.66 -8.03
CA PRO A 204 35.03 6.99 -8.63
C PRO A 204 36.40 7.68 -8.71
N ALA A 205 37.27 7.50 -7.72
CA ALA A 205 38.61 8.09 -7.71
C ALA A 205 39.65 7.35 -8.58
N ASP A 206 39.37 6.14 -9.05
CA ASP A 206 40.31 5.38 -9.88
C ASP A 206 40.46 6.05 -11.26
N PRO A 207 41.67 6.04 -11.87
CA PRO A 207 41.86 6.51 -13.24
C PRO A 207 40.91 5.85 -14.22
N GLY A 208 40.26 6.63 -15.08
CA GLY A 208 39.39 6.06 -16.12
C GLY A 208 38.08 5.48 -15.60
N SER A 209 37.72 5.70 -14.33
CA SER A 209 36.35 5.52 -13.85
C SER A 209 35.40 6.45 -14.62
N TRP A 210 34.10 6.15 -14.57
CA TRP A 210 33.09 6.98 -15.24
C TRP A 210 33.03 8.45 -14.75
N LEU A 211 33.53 8.73 -13.53
CA LEU A 211 33.63 10.09 -12.97
C LEU A 211 35.03 10.70 -13.08
N ASN A 212 36.02 9.97 -13.63
CA ASN A 212 37.43 10.36 -13.69
C ASN A 212 38.04 10.13 -15.11
N ALA A 213 37.22 10.27 -16.15
CA ALA A 213 37.65 10.33 -17.54
C ALA A 213 37.96 11.78 -17.97
N PRO A 214 38.93 12.05 -18.88
CA PRO A 214 39.50 11.13 -19.87
C PRO A 214 41.00 10.85 -19.62
N THR A 215 41.36 10.19 -18.52
CA THR A 215 42.72 9.64 -18.40
C THR A 215 42.78 8.24 -19.04
N PRO A 216 43.83 7.91 -19.81
CA PRO A 216 43.88 6.64 -20.54
C PRO A 216 44.06 5.44 -19.60
N ASP A 217 43.21 4.43 -19.85
CA ASP A 217 43.41 2.99 -19.65
C ASP A 217 43.59 2.48 -18.20
N ALA A 218 42.48 2.41 -17.47
CA ALA A 218 42.27 1.36 -16.47
C ALA A 218 41.23 0.37 -16.99
N ARG A 219 41.48 -0.28 -18.14
CA ARG A 219 40.58 -1.35 -18.61
C ARG A 219 40.51 -2.43 -17.53
N LEU A 220 39.37 -2.51 -16.86
CA LEU A 220 38.99 -3.69 -16.11
C LEU A 220 38.94 -4.87 -17.10
N ARG A 221 39.82 -5.86 -16.91
CA ARG A 221 39.92 -7.02 -17.81
C ARG A 221 39.07 -8.19 -17.36
N SER A 222 38.90 -8.34 -16.05
CA SER A 222 37.98 -9.29 -15.42
C SER A 222 37.64 -8.80 -14.02
N MET A 223 36.53 -9.29 -13.47
CA MET A 223 36.11 -8.94 -12.11
C MET A 223 36.89 -9.65 -11.01
N GLU A 224 37.62 -10.71 -11.33
CA GLU A 224 38.49 -11.45 -10.41
C GLU A 224 39.86 -10.80 -10.21
N ASP A 225 40.28 -9.92 -11.11
CA ASP A 225 41.61 -9.32 -11.11
C ASP A 225 41.55 -7.79 -11.35
N THR A 226 40.97 -7.08 -10.39
CA THR A 226 40.87 -5.63 -10.38
C THR A 226 42.25 -5.02 -10.09
N HIS A 227 42.89 -4.48 -11.13
CA HIS A 227 44.12 -3.69 -11.00
C HIS A 227 43.80 -2.20 -10.98
N CYS A 228 43.89 -1.55 -9.82
CA CYS A 228 43.72 -0.10 -9.69
C CYS A 228 45.07 0.61 -9.55
N ARG A 229 45.11 1.88 -9.98
CA ARG A 229 46.25 2.77 -9.78
C ARG A 229 45.80 3.91 -8.88
N SER A 230 46.58 4.20 -7.84
CA SER A 230 46.31 5.38 -7.01
C SER A 230 46.42 6.65 -7.86
N PHE A 231 45.33 7.40 -7.92
CA PHE A 231 45.29 8.70 -8.61
C PHE A 231 44.24 9.59 -7.94
N SER A 232 44.50 10.90 -7.89
CA SER A 232 43.63 11.88 -7.23
C SER A 232 43.10 12.92 -8.22
N GLY A 233 42.69 12.44 -9.42
CA GLY A 233 42.19 13.23 -10.56
C GLY A 233 40.95 14.07 -10.27
N GLY A 234 41.09 15.09 -9.44
CA GLY A 234 40.00 15.91 -8.93
C GLY A 234 39.28 15.32 -7.71
N TRP A 235 39.76 14.22 -7.13
CA TRP A 235 39.18 13.59 -5.93
C TRP A 235 40.10 13.75 -4.71
N LYS A 236 39.51 14.17 -3.59
CA LYS A 236 40.16 14.18 -2.27
C LYS A 236 39.25 13.51 -1.25
N TYR A 237 39.81 13.27 -0.07
CA TYR A 237 39.10 12.72 1.07
C TYR A 237 39.39 13.59 2.30
N ILE A 238 38.56 13.44 3.33
CA ILE A 238 38.79 14.11 4.61
C ILE A 238 40.06 13.50 5.25
N PRO A 239 41.14 14.26 5.45
CA PRO A 239 42.43 13.70 5.86
C PRO A 239 42.45 13.20 7.31
N TYR A 240 41.56 13.74 8.15
CA TYR A 240 41.41 13.37 9.55
C TYR A 240 39.92 13.18 9.86
N PRO A 241 39.30 12.09 9.36
CA PRO A 241 37.89 11.83 9.61
C PRO A 241 37.68 11.53 11.10
N ILE A 242 36.57 12.01 11.65
CA ILE A 242 36.11 11.65 12.99
C ILE A 242 35.42 10.28 12.94
N SER A 243 34.79 9.95 11.81
CA SER A 243 34.17 8.65 11.60
C SER A 243 35.19 7.57 11.21
N LYS A 244 34.75 6.31 11.26
CA LYS A 244 35.51 5.18 10.71
C LYS A 244 35.42 5.08 9.18
N VAL A 245 34.70 6.00 8.53
CA VAL A 245 34.45 6.02 7.10
C VAL A 245 35.33 7.07 6.45
N ARG A 246 35.95 6.72 5.33
CA ARG A 246 36.72 7.67 4.54
C ARG A 246 35.82 8.31 3.49
N ILE A 247 35.49 9.58 3.72
CA ILE A 247 34.58 10.32 2.84
C ILE A 247 35.37 11.06 1.76
N TRP A 248 35.09 10.70 0.52
CA TRP A 248 35.64 11.30 -0.69
C TRP A 248 34.71 12.35 -1.26
N TYR A 249 35.32 13.43 -1.75
CA TYR A 249 34.67 14.54 -2.41
C TYR A 249 35.52 14.99 -3.61
N GLN A 250 34.86 15.58 -4.59
CA GLN A 250 35.43 16.20 -5.77
C GLN A 250 35.89 17.63 -5.44
N VAL A 251 37.15 17.94 -5.72
CA VAL A 251 37.79 19.20 -5.32
C VAL A 251 37.26 20.41 -6.07
N ASN A 252 36.72 20.21 -7.25
CA ASN A 252 36.15 21.25 -8.10
C ASN A 252 34.71 21.64 -7.73
N TYR A 253 34.19 21.09 -6.62
CA TYR A 253 32.93 21.53 -6.01
C TYR A 253 33.19 22.02 -4.58
N PRO A 254 33.46 23.32 -4.39
CA PRO A 254 33.87 23.86 -3.09
C PRO A 254 32.91 23.55 -1.93
N GLU A 255 31.60 23.50 -2.21
CA GLU A 255 30.58 23.18 -1.21
C GLU A 255 30.52 21.69 -0.85
N GLN A 256 30.95 20.80 -1.74
CA GLN A 256 30.92 19.36 -1.50
C GLN A 256 31.88 18.97 -0.37
N ARG A 257 33.03 19.67 -0.24
CA ARG A 257 33.92 19.50 0.92
C ARG A 257 33.22 19.81 2.25
N LYS A 258 32.42 20.87 2.30
CA LYS A 258 31.69 21.24 3.52
C LYS A 258 30.60 20.20 3.84
N ARG A 259 29.91 19.68 2.81
CA ARG A 259 28.95 18.58 2.96
C ARG A 259 29.62 17.31 3.46
N ALA A 260 30.76 16.92 2.90
CA ALA A 260 31.56 15.79 3.35
C ALA A 260 31.91 15.90 4.85
N ILE A 261 32.33 17.08 5.32
CA ILE A 261 32.64 17.32 6.74
C ILE A 261 31.40 17.16 7.63
N ARG A 262 30.23 17.68 7.20
CA ARG A 262 28.97 17.49 7.94
C ARG A 262 28.54 16.04 7.98
N LEU A 263 28.72 15.31 6.88
CA LEU A 263 28.42 13.89 6.78
C LEU A 263 29.34 13.06 7.68
N ASP A 264 30.63 13.35 7.72
CA ASP A 264 31.60 12.69 8.63
C ASP A 264 31.16 12.84 10.08
N ALA A 265 30.77 14.05 10.49
CA ALA A 265 30.25 14.31 11.82
C ALA A 265 28.94 13.54 12.10
N ALA A 266 28.02 13.46 11.13
CA ALA A 266 26.77 12.71 11.28
C ALA A 266 27.02 11.20 11.41
N ILE A 267 27.91 10.64 10.59
CA ILE A 267 28.28 9.22 10.67
C ILE A 267 28.93 8.92 12.03
N ALA A 268 29.90 9.74 12.44
CA ALA A 268 30.66 9.51 13.67
C ALA A 268 29.80 9.61 14.94
N ASN A 269 28.91 10.59 15.00
CA ASN A 269 28.22 10.96 16.24
C ASN A 269 26.77 10.45 16.31
N GLU A 270 26.13 10.18 15.17
CA GLU A 270 24.70 9.86 15.10
C GLU A 270 24.48 8.46 14.53
N ILE A 271 24.95 8.19 13.30
CA ILE A 271 24.59 6.97 12.56
C ILE A 271 25.34 5.75 13.10
N TRP A 272 26.67 5.76 13.05
CA TRP A 272 27.49 4.60 13.40
C TRP A 272 27.27 4.14 14.84
N PRO A 273 27.27 5.01 15.88
CA PRO A 273 27.06 4.58 17.25
C PRO A 273 25.69 3.94 17.48
N LYS A 274 24.62 4.48 16.88
CA LYS A 274 23.27 3.93 17.01
C LYS A 274 23.13 2.56 16.34
N LEU A 275 23.66 2.40 15.13
CA LEU A 275 23.66 1.09 14.46
C LEU A 275 24.50 0.06 15.22
N MET A 276 25.65 0.44 15.76
CA MET A 276 26.48 -0.50 16.53
C MET A 276 25.88 -0.85 17.90
N ALA A 277 25.11 0.05 18.51
CA ALA A 277 24.39 -0.21 19.76
C ALA A 277 23.37 -1.35 19.63
N LEU A 278 22.93 -1.67 18.41
CA LEU A 278 22.07 -2.82 18.10
C LEU A 278 22.78 -4.18 18.22
N GLY A 279 24.12 -4.20 18.26
CA GLY A 279 24.92 -5.42 18.19
C GLY A 279 25.11 -5.95 16.76
N LEU A 280 24.96 -5.08 15.76
CA LEU A 280 25.30 -5.38 14.37
C LEU A 280 26.82 -5.55 14.19
N LYS A 281 27.24 -6.27 13.15
CA LYS A 281 28.64 -6.32 12.73
C LYS A 281 29.07 -4.96 12.17
N GLU A 282 30.32 -4.58 12.40
CA GLU A 282 30.92 -3.48 11.65
C GLU A 282 31.08 -3.88 10.17
N PRO A 283 30.94 -2.93 9.22
CA PRO A 283 31.34 -3.14 7.84
C PRO A 283 32.76 -3.73 7.74
N LEU A 284 32.97 -4.60 6.76
CA LEU A 284 34.29 -5.18 6.53
C LEU A 284 35.28 -4.12 6.04
N THR A 285 36.50 -4.19 6.53
CA THR A 285 37.63 -3.43 5.99
C THR A 285 37.97 -3.93 4.59
N ASP A 286 38.33 -3.03 3.70
CA ASP A 286 38.80 -3.34 2.35
C ASP A 286 40.33 -3.47 2.26
N GLU A 287 41.03 -3.66 3.39
CA GLU A 287 42.49 -3.83 3.46
C GLU A 287 43.01 -4.93 2.50
N ALA A 288 42.24 -6.00 2.34
CA ALA A 288 42.58 -7.12 1.46
C ALA A 288 42.21 -6.89 -0.02
N ALA A 289 41.47 -5.83 -0.34
CA ALA A 289 41.13 -5.48 -1.71
C ALA A 289 42.33 -4.86 -2.42
N SER A 290 42.57 -5.27 -3.68
CA SER A 290 43.60 -4.67 -4.55
C SER A 290 43.33 -3.19 -4.83
N CYS A 291 42.07 -2.79 -4.74
CA CYS A 291 41.58 -1.43 -4.89
C CYS A 291 40.88 -1.03 -3.59
N ASN A 292 41.59 -0.35 -2.69
CA ASN A 292 41.08 -0.01 -1.35
C ASN A 292 41.12 1.50 -1.03
N GLY A 293 41.23 2.34 -2.08
CA GLY A 293 41.34 3.79 -1.93
C GLY A 293 42.62 4.25 -1.20
N GLY A 294 43.53 3.34 -0.82
CA GLY A 294 44.75 3.63 -0.06
C GLY A 294 44.59 3.65 1.46
N SER A 295 43.53 3.05 2.02
CA SER A 295 43.29 2.89 3.48
C SER A 295 42.53 1.58 3.73
N PRO A 296 42.52 0.99 4.93
CA PRO A 296 41.63 -0.15 5.26
C PRO A 296 40.19 0.28 5.63
N GLN A 297 39.87 1.58 5.57
CA GLN A 297 38.58 2.13 5.96
C GLN A 297 37.53 1.96 4.86
N LEU A 298 36.27 1.77 5.23
CA LEU A 298 35.14 1.87 4.31
C LEU A 298 35.17 3.22 3.58
N ASP A 299 35.17 3.19 2.25
CA ASP A 299 35.14 4.39 1.43
C ASP A 299 33.71 4.79 1.05
N LEU A 300 33.39 6.07 1.20
CA LEU A 300 32.14 6.68 0.76
C LEU A 300 32.43 7.85 -0.17
N TYR A 301 31.91 7.82 -1.39
CA TYR A 301 32.11 8.84 -2.41
C TYR A 301 30.86 9.70 -2.56
N LEU A 302 30.99 11.02 -2.39
CA LEU A 302 29.95 11.96 -2.78
C LEU A 302 29.99 12.12 -4.31
N VAL A 303 28.99 11.56 -4.99
CA VAL A 303 28.92 11.50 -6.45
C VAL A 303 27.81 12.40 -6.99
N SER A 304 28.07 13.05 -8.12
CA SER A 304 27.04 13.75 -8.90
C SER A 304 26.45 12.84 -9.98
N ASN A 305 25.28 13.21 -10.51
CA ASN A 305 24.67 12.56 -11.69
C ASN A 305 24.29 11.09 -11.55
N MET A 306 23.94 10.67 -10.33
CA MET A 306 23.39 9.34 -10.05
C MET A 306 21.86 9.41 -9.96
N ALA A 307 21.18 8.42 -10.53
CA ALA A 307 19.72 8.33 -10.49
C ALA A 307 19.23 8.07 -9.06
N ASN A 308 19.83 7.10 -8.36
CA ASN A 308 19.51 6.77 -6.99
C ASN A 308 20.22 7.69 -5.99
N ARG A 309 19.73 7.71 -4.74
CA ARG A 309 20.29 8.53 -3.65
C ARG A 309 21.55 7.91 -3.05
N GLY A 310 21.70 6.60 -3.16
CA GLY A 310 22.85 5.84 -2.67
C GLY A 310 22.99 4.50 -3.39
N LEU A 311 24.20 3.95 -3.40
CA LEU A 311 24.52 2.61 -3.84
C LEU A 311 25.68 2.04 -3.02
N THR A 312 25.52 0.83 -2.50
CA THR A 312 26.60 0.09 -1.82
C THR A 312 27.11 -1.02 -2.71
N ILE A 313 28.37 -0.90 -3.12
CA ILE A 313 28.97 -1.77 -4.14
C ILE A 313 29.93 -2.76 -3.46
N PRO A 314 29.75 -4.09 -3.65
CA PRO A 314 30.67 -5.09 -3.12
C PRO A 314 31.98 -5.15 -3.92
N GLU A 315 33.07 -5.31 -3.20
CA GLU A 315 34.41 -5.53 -3.74
C GLU A 315 34.61 -7.00 -4.14
N GLY A 316 35.21 -7.21 -5.32
CA GLY A 316 35.51 -8.54 -5.84
C GLY A 316 34.29 -9.36 -6.25
N TRP A 317 34.46 -10.68 -6.30
CA TRP A 317 33.49 -11.61 -6.90
C TRP A 317 32.61 -12.38 -5.91
N ASP A 318 33.01 -12.53 -4.64
CA ASP A 318 32.20 -13.26 -3.65
C ASP A 318 30.85 -12.55 -3.45
N ASN A 319 29.76 -13.27 -3.75
CA ASN A 319 28.40 -12.75 -3.69
C ASN A 319 27.68 -13.12 -2.38
N THR A 320 28.40 -13.73 -1.43
CA THR A 320 27.91 -14.10 -0.09
C THR A 320 28.46 -13.18 1.01
N GLN A 321 29.65 -12.61 0.80
CA GLN A 321 30.30 -11.68 1.71
C GLN A 321 31.37 -10.88 0.96
N ALA A 322 31.45 -9.57 1.19
CA ALA A 322 32.47 -8.73 0.57
C ALA A 322 32.71 -7.47 1.41
N ALA A 323 33.93 -6.92 1.34
CA ALA A 323 34.10 -5.50 1.65
C ALA A 323 33.30 -4.67 0.64
N THR A 324 32.97 -3.43 0.97
CA THR A 324 32.15 -2.58 0.09
C THR A 324 32.73 -1.18 0.01
N TYR A 325 32.29 -0.42 -0.98
CA TYR A 325 32.36 1.04 -0.97
C TYR A 325 30.99 1.62 -1.30
N ILE A 326 30.75 2.86 -0.89
CA ILE A 326 29.46 3.53 -1.02
C ILE A 326 29.57 4.66 -2.02
N LEU A 327 28.63 4.72 -2.96
CA LEU A 327 28.35 5.91 -3.76
C LEU A 327 27.13 6.59 -3.14
N LEU A 328 27.28 7.84 -2.72
CA LEU A 328 26.19 8.62 -2.17
C LEU A 328 25.96 9.84 -3.06
N LYS A 329 24.73 10.03 -3.52
CA LYS A 329 24.37 11.18 -4.35
C LYS A 329 24.61 12.46 -3.56
N ASP A 330 25.30 13.41 -4.17
CA ASP A 330 25.45 14.74 -3.62
C ASP A 330 24.10 15.48 -3.67
N GLU A 331 23.58 15.85 -2.50
CA GLU A 331 22.29 16.54 -2.32
C GLU A 331 22.59 17.97 -1.83
N PRO A 332 22.82 18.93 -2.73
CA PRO A 332 23.27 20.27 -2.35
C PRO A 332 22.24 21.05 -1.53
N ASP A 333 20.95 20.71 -1.69
CA ASP A 333 19.82 21.43 -1.13
C ASP A 333 19.20 20.75 0.11
N ASP A 334 19.65 19.55 0.48
CA ASP A 334 19.04 18.77 1.57
C ASP A 334 20.05 17.89 2.34
N ASP A 335 20.65 18.47 3.38
CA ASP A 335 21.54 17.75 4.31
C ASP A 335 20.85 16.54 4.98
N ASN A 336 19.53 16.55 5.16
CA ASN A 336 18.82 15.43 5.78
C ASN A 336 18.66 14.26 4.80
N ALA A 337 18.53 14.54 3.50
CA ALA A 337 18.58 13.49 2.48
C ALA A 337 19.94 12.78 2.46
N LEU A 338 21.06 13.50 2.66
CA LEU A 338 22.38 12.88 2.82
C LEU A 338 22.45 11.98 4.05
N LYS A 339 21.90 12.42 5.18
CA LYS A 339 21.87 11.62 6.41
C LYS A 339 21.04 10.33 6.25
N GLY A 340 19.86 10.44 5.64
CA GLY A 340 18.98 9.31 5.35
C GLY A 340 19.64 8.31 4.41
N GLY A 341 20.14 8.79 3.26
CA GLY A 341 20.85 7.96 2.28
C GLY A 341 22.10 7.29 2.86
N ALA A 342 22.93 8.02 3.61
CA ALA A 342 24.11 7.44 4.24
C ALA A 342 23.76 6.37 5.29
N THR A 343 22.64 6.53 6.00
CA THR A 343 22.17 5.51 6.95
C THR A 343 21.74 4.24 6.23
N HIS A 344 20.99 4.39 5.13
CA HIS A 344 20.57 3.29 4.27
C HIS A 344 21.77 2.51 3.71
N GLU A 345 22.70 3.21 3.07
CA GLU A 345 23.87 2.57 2.44
C GLU A 345 24.84 1.97 3.47
N LEU A 346 25.03 2.62 4.61
CA LEU A 346 25.85 2.04 5.68
C LEU A 346 25.23 0.74 6.22
N MET A 347 23.90 0.64 6.26
CA MET A 347 23.22 -0.59 6.63
C MET A 347 23.47 -1.70 5.59
N HIS A 348 23.51 -1.39 4.30
CA HIS A 348 23.93 -2.36 3.28
C HIS A 348 25.39 -2.81 3.47
N ALA A 349 26.31 -1.90 3.80
CA ALA A 349 27.70 -2.26 4.07
C ALA A 349 27.83 -3.19 5.31
N ILE A 350 26.99 -2.96 6.33
CA ILE A 350 26.84 -3.85 7.49
C ILE A 350 26.31 -5.22 7.07
N GLN A 351 25.26 -5.28 6.24
CA GLN A 351 24.69 -6.54 5.76
C GLN A 351 25.72 -7.38 4.98
N TRP A 352 26.57 -6.75 4.16
CA TRP A 352 27.67 -7.40 3.45
C TRP A 352 28.77 -7.98 4.36
N ALA A 353 28.85 -7.52 5.62
CA ALA A 353 29.75 -8.09 6.61
C ALA A 353 29.29 -9.45 7.17
N TYR A 354 28.03 -9.84 6.92
CA TYR A 354 27.53 -11.17 7.22
C TYR A 354 27.77 -12.09 6.02
N LYS A 355 28.48 -13.20 6.24
CA LYS A 355 28.60 -14.26 5.26
C LYS A 355 27.29 -15.02 5.17
N THR A 356 26.47 -14.71 4.17
CA THR A 356 25.17 -15.35 3.98
C THR A 356 25.33 -16.78 3.49
N LYS A 357 24.33 -17.63 3.77
CA LYS A 357 24.33 -19.02 3.30
C LYS A 357 24.11 -19.12 1.79
N GLY A 358 23.21 -18.27 1.26
CA GLY A 358 22.97 -18.07 -0.18
C GLY A 358 23.59 -16.77 -0.69
N ARG A 359 23.27 -16.35 -1.92
CA ARG A 359 23.75 -15.07 -2.45
C ARG A 359 23.04 -13.93 -1.73
N GLN A 360 23.75 -12.83 -1.49
CA GLN A 360 23.19 -11.60 -0.91
C GLN A 360 22.02 -11.04 -1.75
N ALA A 361 22.05 -11.23 -3.07
CA ALA A 361 20.96 -10.82 -3.97
C ALA A 361 19.65 -11.59 -3.75
N ASP A 362 19.73 -12.87 -3.33
CA ASP A 362 18.55 -13.71 -3.05
C ASP A 362 17.80 -13.22 -1.79
N SER A 363 18.43 -12.38 -0.97
CA SER A 363 17.86 -11.72 0.21
C SER A 363 17.54 -10.23 -0.04
N GLY A 364 17.36 -9.81 -1.30
CA GLY A 364 17.18 -8.40 -1.66
C GLY A 364 16.10 -7.66 -0.87
N TRP A 365 14.91 -8.25 -0.71
CA TRP A 365 13.80 -7.58 -0.04
C TRP A 365 14.09 -7.23 1.43
N ILE A 366 14.67 -8.17 2.19
CA ILE A 366 15.00 -7.94 3.61
C ILE A 366 16.15 -6.94 3.73
N ARG A 367 17.05 -6.91 2.75
CA ARG A 367 18.16 -5.96 2.72
C ARG A 367 17.65 -4.52 2.58
N ASP A 368 16.79 -4.26 1.61
CA ASP A 368 16.24 -2.92 1.37
C ASP A 368 15.27 -2.50 2.49
N ALA A 369 14.42 -3.42 2.94
CA ALA A 369 13.49 -3.18 4.05
C ALA A 369 14.21 -2.85 5.36
N THR A 370 15.29 -3.57 5.71
CA THR A 370 16.05 -3.29 6.93
C THR A 370 16.99 -2.09 6.79
N ALA A 371 17.43 -1.74 5.57
CA ALA A 371 18.15 -0.49 5.32
C ALA A 371 17.27 0.74 5.52
N ASN A 372 15.99 0.68 5.12
CA ASN A 372 15.02 1.73 5.44
C ASN A 372 14.62 1.75 6.91
N TRP A 373 14.46 0.59 7.54
CA TRP A 373 14.22 0.52 8.99
C TRP A 373 15.36 1.15 9.80
N ALA A 374 16.61 1.01 9.34
CA ALA A 374 17.76 1.66 9.97
C ALA A 374 17.63 3.19 9.99
N ILE A 375 16.95 3.79 9.00
CA ILE A 375 16.67 5.24 8.98
C ILE A 375 15.71 5.61 10.11
N ASP A 376 14.59 4.90 10.28
CA ASP A 376 13.66 5.09 11.42
C ASP A 376 14.37 4.89 12.77
N HIS A 377 15.19 3.85 12.87
CA HIS A 377 15.91 3.54 14.10
C HIS A 377 16.91 4.65 14.48
N VAL A 378 17.69 5.14 13.51
CA VAL A 378 18.69 6.18 13.74
C VAL A 378 18.03 7.55 13.88
N TYR A 379 17.01 7.83 13.07
CA TYR A 379 16.38 9.13 12.96
C TYR A 379 14.85 9.07 12.78
N GLY A 380 14.11 8.52 13.74
CA GLY A 380 12.63 8.46 13.71
C GLY A 380 11.87 9.80 13.77
N THR A 381 12.53 10.92 13.44
CA THR A 381 11.93 12.23 13.16
C THR A 381 12.65 12.99 12.03
N LEU A 382 13.36 12.31 11.11
CA LEU A 382 14.20 12.99 10.09
C LEU A 382 13.35 13.59 8.98
N LEU A 383 12.96 14.84 9.13
CA LEU A 383 12.17 15.55 8.13
C LEU A 383 13.05 15.97 6.93
N PHE A 384 12.66 15.61 5.72
CA PHE A 384 13.42 15.90 4.50
C PHE A 384 12.58 16.64 3.44
N GLY A 385 13.23 17.08 2.38
CA GLY A 385 12.62 17.81 1.27
C GLY A 385 12.34 19.29 1.58
N PRO A 386 11.88 20.06 0.57
CA PRO A 386 11.74 21.51 0.68
C PRO A 386 10.68 21.94 1.72
N THR A 387 9.65 21.13 1.95
CA THR A 387 8.58 21.43 2.93
C THR A 387 8.91 20.96 4.33
N LYS A 388 9.85 20.00 4.50
CA LYS A 388 10.19 19.35 5.77
C LYS A 388 8.95 18.87 6.55
N GLN A 389 7.99 18.27 5.86
CA GLN A 389 6.73 17.79 6.46
C GLN A 389 6.65 16.28 6.61
N LYS A 390 7.56 15.53 5.98
CA LYS A 390 7.56 14.06 5.98
C LYS A 390 8.89 13.53 6.45
N GLN A 391 8.85 12.42 7.17
CA GLN A 391 10.06 11.68 7.51
C GLN A 391 10.65 11.01 6.27
N PHE A 392 11.95 10.75 6.27
CA PHE A 392 12.65 10.27 5.09
C PHE A 392 12.15 8.89 4.64
N GLU A 393 11.98 7.93 5.54
CA GLU A 393 11.51 6.59 5.23
C GLU A 393 10.00 6.53 4.91
N HIS A 394 9.22 7.51 5.35
CA HIS A 394 7.76 7.58 5.10
C HIS A 394 7.40 7.62 3.61
N ILE A 395 8.27 8.16 2.76
CA ILE A 395 8.02 8.17 1.31
C ILE A 395 7.87 6.78 0.70
N PHE A 396 8.48 5.77 1.33
CA PHE A 396 8.38 4.38 0.88
C PHE A 396 7.19 3.63 1.50
N ALA A 397 6.56 4.17 2.55
CA ALA A 397 5.46 3.49 3.25
C ALA A 397 4.30 3.16 2.30
N GLY A 398 3.92 4.11 1.45
CA GLY A 398 2.87 3.97 0.44
C GLY A 398 3.10 2.79 -0.52
N CYS A 399 4.36 2.46 -0.83
CA CYS A 399 4.69 1.36 -1.72
C CYS A 399 4.18 0.01 -1.18
N PHE A 400 4.24 -0.17 0.15
CA PHE A 400 3.82 -1.38 0.86
C PHE A 400 2.35 -1.32 1.30
N THR A 401 1.91 -0.20 1.88
CA THR A 401 0.53 -0.05 2.37
C THR A 401 -0.51 -0.08 1.25
N ASN A 402 -0.15 0.29 0.01
CA ASN A 402 -1.05 0.22 -1.14
C ASN A 402 -1.06 -1.11 -1.90
N SER A 403 -0.25 -2.07 -1.47
CA SER A 403 -0.18 -3.41 -2.07
C SER A 403 -0.14 -4.50 -0.99
N PRO A 404 -1.10 -4.47 -0.03
CA PRO A 404 -1.11 -5.43 1.07
C PRO A 404 -1.37 -6.86 0.58
N ASP A 405 -1.93 -7.02 -0.62
CA ASP A 405 -2.24 -8.28 -1.28
C ASP A 405 -1.04 -8.96 -1.94
N LEU A 406 0.10 -8.26 -2.08
CA LEU A 406 1.35 -8.85 -2.55
C LEU A 406 2.12 -9.54 -1.41
N PRO A 407 2.93 -10.57 -1.70
CA PRO A 407 3.78 -11.20 -0.69
C PRO A 407 4.72 -10.25 0.03
N LEU A 408 5.01 -10.52 1.31
CA LEU A 408 5.97 -9.74 2.10
C LEU A 408 7.31 -9.54 1.37
N GLU A 409 7.85 -10.60 0.77
CA GLU A 409 9.12 -10.63 0.06
C GLU A 409 9.06 -10.08 -1.39
N SER A 410 7.89 -9.63 -1.84
CA SER A 410 7.72 -9.12 -3.21
C SER A 410 8.54 -7.86 -3.44
N ARG A 411 9.38 -7.91 -4.47
CA ARG A 411 10.15 -6.75 -4.99
C ARG A 411 9.50 -6.12 -6.23
N ALA A 412 8.24 -6.46 -6.50
CA ALA A 412 7.47 -5.83 -7.57
C ALA A 412 7.45 -4.31 -7.39
N GLN A 413 7.30 -3.59 -8.50
CA GLN A 413 7.10 -2.15 -8.49
C GLN A 413 5.93 -1.79 -7.56
N GLY A 414 6.20 -0.92 -6.58
CA GLY A 414 5.22 -0.52 -5.58
C GLY A 414 4.20 0.47 -6.15
N HIS A 415 2.98 0.46 -5.60
CA HIS A 415 2.02 1.55 -5.80
C HIS A 415 2.32 2.71 -4.83
N CYS A 416 3.53 3.24 -4.91
CA CYS A 416 3.99 4.34 -4.04
C CYS A 416 3.11 5.58 -4.23
N THR A 417 2.69 6.22 -3.13
CA THR A 417 1.87 7.45 -3.18
C THR A 417 2.71 8.72 -3.37
N ASP A 418 4.00 8.64 -3.05
CA ASP A 418 4.89 9.80 -3.08
C ASP A 418 5.66 9.86 -4.40
N GLY A 419 5.49 10.97 -5.13
CA GLY A 419 6.16 11.18 -6.41
C GLY A 419 7.69 11.23 -6.30
N ALA A 420 8.26 11.47 -5.10
CA ALA A 420 9.70 11.48 -4.89
C ALA A 420 10.35 10.09 -5.02
N VAL A 421 9.57 9.01 -4.94
CA VAL A 421 10.06 7.63 -5.07
C VAL A 421 9.44 6.85 -6.23
N GLY A 422 8.58 7.50 -7.04
CA GLY A 422 8.08 6.98 -8.31
C GLY A 422 7.76 5.48 -8.31
N ASN A 423 8.57 4.72 -9.06
CA ASN A 423 8.45 3.28 -9.30
C ASN A 423 9.32 2.41 -8.36
N ALA A 424 9.70 2.92 -7.18
CA ALA A 424 10.47 2.15 -6.21
C ALA A 424 9.82 0.78 -5.92
N SER A 425 10.67 -0.24 -5.74
CA SER A 425 10.21 -1.57 -5.36
C SER A 425 9.52 -1.53 -4.00
N ARG A 426 8.48 -2.35 -3.86
CA ARG A 426 7.63 -2.42 -2.67
C ARG A 426 8.39 -2.74 -1.38
N ASP A 427 9.45 -3.52 -1.48
CA ASP A 427 10.30 -3.97 -0.38
C ASP A 427 10.94 -2.82 0.42
N TYR A 428 11.20 -1.66 -0.20
CA TYR A 428 11.59 -0.45 0.54
C TYR A 428 10.55 -0.05 1.59
N GLY A 429 9.26 -0.21 1.29
CA GLY A 429 8.15 0.06 2.20
C GLY A 429 7.92 -1.04 3.24
N ALA A 430 8.49 -2.23 3.03
CA ALA A 430 8.38 -3.35 3.98
C ALA A 430 9.14 -3.09 5.30
N TYR A 431 9.88 -1.97 5.42
CA TYR A 431 10.44 -1.50 6.69
C TYR A 431 9.39 -1.41 7.80
N LEU A 432 8.12 -1.13 7.45
CA LEU A 432 6.99 -1.09 8.40
C LEU A 432 6.85 -2.39 9.20
N PHE A 433 7.16 -3.53 8.59
CA PHE A 433 7.19 -4.81 9.30
C PHE A 433 8.31 -4.84 10.35
N PHE A 434 9.51 -4.42 10.00
CA PHE A 434 10.65 -4.38 10.94
C PHE A 434 10.50 -3.31 12.01
N GLN A 435 9.88 -2.17 11.70
CA GLN A 435 9.49 -1.16 12.69
C GLN A 435 8.48 -1.74 13.68
N TYR A 436 7.43 -2.42 13.21
CA TYR A 436 6.48 -3.12 14.09
C TYR A 436 7.19 -4.14 14.99
N LEU A 437 8.12 -4.94 14.44
CA LEU A 437 8.89 -5.90 15.20
C LEU A 437 9.76 -5.22 16.28
N GLU A 438 10.42 -4.12 15.95
CA GLU A 438 11.19 -3.33 16.93
C GLU A 438 10.29 -2.79 18.04
N LYS A 439 9.17 -2.14 17.70
CA LYS A 439 8.29 -1.53 18.71
C LYS A 439 7.64 -2.56 19.62
N LYS A 440 7.34 -3.76 19.10
CA LYS A 440 6.65 -4.81 19.86
C LYS A 440 7.60 -5.74 20.64
N TYR A 441 8.73 -6.12 20.04
CA TYR A 441 9.63 -7.14 20.59
C TYR A 441 11.05 -6.64 20.87
N GLY A 442 11.34 -5.38 20.57
CA GLY A 442 12.67 -4.78 20.65
C GLY A 442 13.52 -5.04 19.39
N PRO A 443 14.54 -4.20 19.12
CA PRO A 443 15.28 -4.24 17.87
C PRO A 443 16.16 -5.50 17.70
N ALA A 444 16.43 -6.23 18.80
CA ALA A 444 17.22 -7.45 18.78
C ALA A 444 16.63 -8.55 17.87
N VAL A 445 15.31 -8.57 17.68
CA VAL A 445 14.65 -9.53 16.76
C VAL A 445 15.06 -9.30 15.30
N VAL A 446 15.22 -8.03 14.90
CA VAL A 446 15.65 -7.66 13.54
C VAL A 446 17.10 -8.10 13.31
N VAL A 447 17.97 -7.83 14.28
CA VAL A 447 19.39 -8.26 14.25
C VAL A 447 19.52 -9.79 14.22
N ALA A 448 18.67 -10.50 14.97
CA ALA A 448 18.63 -11.96 14.96
C ALA A 448 18.21 -12.50 13.59
N ALA A 449 17.21 -11.90 12.93
CA ALA A 449 16.79 -12.28 11.58
C ALA A 449 17.93 -12.12 10.56
N LEU A 450 18.65 -10.99 10.59
CA LEU A 450 19.82 -10.76 9.74
C LEU A 450 20.94 -11.79 10.00
N THR A 451 21.17 -12.13 11.27
CA THR A 451 22.16 -13.15 11.65
C THR A 451 21.77 -14.53 11.12
N LYS A 452 20.49 -14.87 11.08
CA LYS A 452 19.98 -16.15 10.56
C LYS A 452 20.20 -16.34 9.06
N LEU A 453 20.38 -15.27 8.29
CA LEU A 453 20.78 -15.37 6.87
C LEU A 453 22.14 -16.05 6.67
N THR A 454 22.96 -16.17 7.72
CA THR A 454 24.24 -16.92 7.68
C THR A 454 24.07 -18.43 7.70
N THR A 455 22.90 -18.92 8.15
CA THR A 455 22.59 -20.35 8.25
C THR A 455 21.44 -20.77 7.35
N GLU A 456 20.51 -19.86 7.07
CA GLU A 456 19.31 -20.09 6.25
C GLU A 456 19.49 -19.54 4.83
N THR A 457 18.99 -20.27 3.82
CA THR A 457 18.96 -19.79 2.43
C THR A 457 17.73 -18.95 2.11
N SER A 458 16.63 -19.15 2.83
CA SER A 458 15.42 -18.33 2.70
C SER A 458 15.40 -17.23 3.75
N SER A 459 15.26 -15.99 3.30
CA SER A 459 15.08 -14.82 4.16
C SER A 459 13.78 -14.87 4.97
N LEU A 460 12.70 -15.45 4.42
CA LEU A 460 11.48 -15.69 5.18
C LEU A 460 11.70 -16.70 6.30
N THR A 461 12.35 -17.84 6.03
CA THR A 461 12.69 -18.82 7.08
C THR A 461 13.60 -18.23 8.15
N ALA A 462 14.56 -17.38 7.75
CA ALA A 462 15.43 -16.68 8.68
C ALA A 462 14.63 -15.79 9.66
N VAL A 463 13.69 -14.99 9.13
CA VAL A 463 12.79 -14.14 9.91
C VAL A 463 11.87 -15.00 10.80
N ASP A 464 11.15 -15.96 10.23
CA ASP A 464 10.22 -16.82 10.95
C ASP A 464 10.85 -17.48 12.18
N SER A 465 12.08 -17.98 12.02
CA SER A 465 12.81 -18.70 13.08
C SER A 465 13.13 -17.86 14.32
N VAL A 466 13.05 -16.53 14.23
CA VAL A 466 13.33 -15.62 15.35
C VAL A 466 12.07 -14.94 15.88
N LEU A 467 10.94 -15.04 15.18
CA LEU A 467 9.68 -14.48 15.62
C LEU A 467 9.08 -15.29 16.79
N PRO A 468 8.56 -14.62 17.84
CA PRO A 468 7.86 -15.31 18.92
C PRO A 468 6.62 -16.07 18.42
N GLY A 469 6.79 -17.38 18.17
CA GLY A 469 5.76 -18.24 17.60
C GLY A 469 5.58 -18.13 16.08
N GLY A 470 6.60 -17.64 15.36
CA GLY A 470 6.61 -17.59 13.90
C GLY A 470 5.67 -16.56 13.30
N PHE A 471 5.61 -16.53 11.97
CA PHE A 471 4.66 -15.73 11.21
C PHE A 471 3.22 -16.07 11.57
N GLU A 472 2.91 -17.33 11.87
CA GLU A 472 1.56 -17.77 12.24
C GLU A 472 0.97 -16.94 13.39
N LYS A 473 1.79 -16.55 14.38
CA LYS A 473 1.34 -15.67 15.48
C LYS A 473 1.54 -14.19 15.19
N VAL A 474 2.65 -13.81 14.55
CA VAL A 474 3.06 -12.41 14.45
C VAL A 474 2.40 -11.69 13.28
N TRP A 475 2.22 -12.37 12.14
CA TRP A 475 1.71 -11.79 10.90
C TRP A 475 0.26 -11.30 11.01
N PRO A 476 -0.69 -12.05 11.60
CA PRO A 476 -2.05 -11.56 11.76
C PRO A 476 -2.13 -10.31 12.65
N GLU A 477 -1.35 -10.25 13.72
CA GLU A 477 -1.28 -9.06 14.58
C GLU A 477 -0.65 -7.86 13.87
N PHE A 478 0.38 -8.10 13.05
CA PHE A 478 0.94 -7.06 12.18
C PHE A 478 -0.11 -6.53 11.20
N SER A 479 -0.95 -7.40 10.62
CA SER A 479 -2.01 -6.98 9.69
C SER A 479 -2.99 -5.99 10.34
N LYS A 480 -3.34 -6.20 11.60
CA LYS A 480 -4.18 -5.25 12.36
C LYS A 480 -3.50 -3.90 12.51
N VAL A 481 -2.21 -3.85 12.81
CA VAL A 481 -1.46 -2.59 12.96
C VAL A 481 -1.25 -1.91 11.61
N LEU A 482 -0.95 -2.68 10.55
CA LEU A 482 -0.73 -2.23 9.18
C LEU A 482 -1.93 -1.51 8.58
N TRP A 483 -3.16 -1.84 9.03
CA TRP A 483 -4.35 -1.07 8.68
C TRP A 483 -4.13 0.44 8.80
N ASN A 484 -3.50 0.89 9.90
CA ASN A 484 -3.18 2.28 10.24
C ASN A 484 -4.33 3.30 10.06
N GLY A 485 -5.57 2.83 9.94
CA GLY A 485 -6.79 3.62 9.97
C GLY A 485 -7.47 3.56 11.34
N THR A 486 -8.56 4.29 11.51
CA THR A 486 -9.41 4.16 12.71
C THR A 486 -9.96 2.72 12.80
N PRO A 487 -9.98 2.08 13.98
CA PRO A 487 -9.60 2.59 15.30
C PRO A 487 -8.12 2.47 15.67
N ILE A 488 -7.32 1.76 14.87
CA ILE A 488 -5.92 1.47 15.17
C ILE A 488 -5.08 2.74 15.28
N SER A 489 -5.24 3.69 14.38
CA SER A 489 -4.47 4.95 14.38
C SER A 489 -4.71 5.85 15.59
N THR A 490 -5.70 5.53 16.44
CA THR A 490 -5.94 6.23 17.71
C THR A 490 -5.36 5.49 18.92
N ARG A 491 -4.80 4.29 18.72
CA ARG A 491 -4.22 3.46 19.79
C ARG A 491 -2.73 3.77 19.95
N PRO A 492 -2.15 3.55 21.16
CA PRO A 492 -0.70 3.70 21.39
C PRO A 492 0.17 2.76 20.53
N GLU A 493 -0.34 1.56 20.23
CA GLU A 493 0.30 0.61 19.31
C GLU A 493 -0.16 0.88 17.88
N SER A 494 0.40 1.93 17.27
CA SER A 494 0.14 2.29 15.88
C SER A 494 1.30 3.08 15.28
N PHE A 495 1.49 2.99 13.96
CA PHE A 495 2.49 3.77 13.25
C PHE A 495 2.29 5.27 13.50
N LYS A 496 1.04 5.76 13.44
CA LYS A 496 0.72 7.14 13.78
C LYS A 496 1.21 7.57 15.16
N ALA A 497 1.14 6.71 16.18
CA ALA A 497 1.63 7.03 17.52
C ALA A 497 3.17 6.89 17.65
N TRP A 498 3.80 6.03 16.85
CA TRP A 498 5.24 5.78 16.89
C TRP A 498 6.06 6.86 16.18
N ASP A 499 5.60 7.32 15.02
CA ASP A 499 6.37 8.22 14.16
C ASP A 499 5.49 9.21 13.34
N ASN A 500 4.20 9.30 13.63
CA ASN A 500 3.22 10.12 12.89
C ASN A 500 2.92 9.69 11.44
N LEU A 501 3.22 8.44 11.04
CA LEU A 501 2.81 7.93 9.73
C LEU A 501 1.28 8.02 9.56
N THR A 502 0.83 8.53 8.41
CA THR A 502 -0.61 8.79 8.15
C THR A 502 -1.23 7.88 7.09
N GLU A 503 -0.39 7.14 6.38
CA GLU A 503 -0.73 6.23 5.30
C GLU A 503 -1.59 5.08 5.85
N VAL A 504 -2.80 4.95 5.32
CA VAL A 504 -3.75 3.88 5.65
C VAL A 504 -3.62 2.78 4.60
N ALA A 505 -3.68 1.51 5.01
CA ALA A 505 -3.62 0.40 4.06
C ALA A 505 -4.71 0.51 2.97
N ARG A 506 -4.35 0.16 1.73
CA ARG A 506 -5.32 0.03 0.64
C ARG A 506 -6.36 -1.00 1.00
N LYS A 507 -7.59 -0.67 0.63
CA LYS A 507 -8.80 -1.40 0.97
C LYS A 507 -9.77 -1.36 -0.18
N SER A 508 -10.62 -2.37 -0.26
CA SER A 508 -11.80 -2.35 -1.08
C SER A 508 -12.93 -1.68 -0.30
N GLU A 509 -13.46 -0.57 -0.82
CA GLU A 509 -14.68 0.06 -0.29
C GLU A 509 -15.89 -0.68 -0.87
N LEU A 510 -16.70 -1.26 0.00
CA LEU A 510 -17.92 -1.98 -0.36
C LEU A 510 -19.14 -1.13 0.02
N ASN A 511 -20.13 -1.07 -0.88
CA ASN A 511 -21.34 -0.30 -0.64
C ASN A 511 -22.22 -1.04 0.39
N ALA A 512 -22.37 -0.52 1.59
CA ALA A 512 -23.17 -1.17 2.63
C ALA A 512 -24.69 -0.84 2.54
N ASP A 513 -25.06 0.08 1.65
CA ASP A 513 -26.43 0.56 1.50
C ASP A 513 -27.19 -0.25 0.45
N LEU A 514 -28.51 -0.35 0.62
CA LEU A 514 -29.39 -1.06 -0.31
C LEU A 514 -29.87 -0.19 -1.45
N SER A 515 -29.85 1.13 -1.31
CA SER A 515 -30.28 2.08 -2.36
C SER A 515 -31.68 1.76 -2.91
N GLY A 516 -32.58 1.27 -2.05
CA GLY A 516 -33.96 0.88 -2.39
C GLY A 516 -34.14 -0.56 -2.88
N TRP A 517 -33.07 -1.34 -3.05
CA TRP A 517 -33.17 -2.78 -3.30
C TRP A 517 -33.56 -3.55 -2.03
N PRO A 518 -34.30 -4.67 -2.15
CA PRO A 518 -34.68 -5.48 -0.99
C PRO A 518 -33.51 -6.21 -0.32
N GLU A 519 -32.51 -6.59 -1.11
CA GLU A 519 -31.30 -7.29 -0.69
C GLU A 519 -30.16 -7.02 -1.69
N ALA A 520 -28.93 -7.16 -1.23
CA ALA A 520 -27.71 -7.07 -2.03
C ALA A 520 -26.63 -7.99 -1.45
N SER A 521 -25.70 -8.42 -2.33
CA SER A 521 -24.54 -9.23 -1.99
C SER A 521 -23.34 -8.68 -2.73
N ASP A 522 -22.21 -8.56 -2.05
CA ASP A 522 -20.91 -8.33 -2.69
C ASP A 522 -19.98 -9.49 -2.35
N ASP A 523 -19.36 -10.05 -3.39
CA ASP A 523 -18.32 -11.05 -3.22
C ASP A 523 -17.00 -10.36 -2.85
N LEU A 524 -16.26 -10.99 -1.95
CA LEU A 524 -14.91 -10.60 -1.58
C LEU A 524 -13.91 -11.47 -2.34
N HIS A 525 -12.64 -11.09 -2.28
CA HIS A 525 -11.61 -11.89 -2.97
C HIS A 525 -11.40 -13.20 -2.21
N ASP A 526 -11.23 -14.26 -2.96
CA ASP A 526 -11.02 -15.63 -2.50
C ASP A 526 -9.55 -16.07 -2.59
N GLU A 527 -8.64 -15.23 -3.08
CA GLU A 527 -7.21 -15.54 -3.12
C GLU A 527 -6.37 -14.63 -2.21
N LEU A 528 -5.45 -15.26 -1.47
CA LEU A 528 -4.43 -14.60 -0.64
C LEU A 528 -3.06 -15.16 -1.00
N ASN A 529 -2.15 -14.28 -1.39
CA ASN A 529 -0.77 -14.66 -1.65
C ASN A 529 -0.02 -15.02 -0.36
N ASN A 530 1.14 -15.67 -0.51
CA ASN A 530 2.11 -15.89 0.56
C ASN A 530 2.29 -14.65 1.45
N LEU A 531 2.18 -14.72 2.78
CA LEU A 531 2.38 -13.59 3.70
C LEU A 531 1.77 -12.27 3.19
N SER A 532 0.45 -12.27 2.99
CA SER A 532 -0.29 -11.12 2.46
C SER A 532 -1.57 -10.85 3.25
N ASN A 533 -2.19 -9.71 2.99
CA ASN A 533 -3.40 -9.24 3.67
C ASN A 533 -4.38 -8.62 2.67
N ARG A 534 -5.68 -8.69 2.98
CA ARG A 534 -6.72 -7.91 2.30
C ARG A 534 -7.59 -7.19 3.31
N TYR A 535 -7.97 -5.95 2.96
CA TYR A 535 -8.81 -5.09 3.78
C TYR A 535 -10.06 -4.70 3.02
N TYR A 536 -11.20 -4.78 3.70
CA TYR A 536 -12.50 -4.37 3.18
C TYR A 536 -13.09 -3.38 4.16
N ARG A 537 -13.67 -2.29 3.65
CA ARG A 537 -14.37 -1.31 4.48
C ARG A 537 -15.78 -1.09 3.96
N MET A 538 -16.71 -0.95 4.90
CA MET A 538 -18.12 -0.72 4.65
C MET A 538 -18.58 0.41 5.57
N HIS A 539 -19.34 1.36 5.01
CA HIS A 539 -20.01 2.42 5.75
C HIS A 539 -21.51 2.30 5.53
N PHE A 540 -22.28 2.22 6.62
CA PHE A 540 -23.72 1.99 6.57
C PHE A 540 -24.49 3.28 6.84
N SER A 541 -24.85 4.01 5.78
CA SER A 541 -25.65 5.24 5.87
C SER A 541 -27.15 5.02 5.70
N ASP A 542 -27.57 3.94 5.04
CA ASP A 542 -28.98 3.65 4.76
C ASP A 542 -29.66 2.97 5.97
N PRO A 543 -30.67 3.58 6.61
CA PRO A 543 -31.43 2.93 7.68
C PRO A 543 -32.28 1.75 7.18
N GLY A 544 -32.47 1.61 5.86
CA GLY A 544 -33.13 0.49 5.19
C GLY A 544 -32.31 -0.80 5.19
N THR A 545 -30.98 -0.73 5.32
CA THR A 545 -30.15 -1.91 5.56
C THR A 545 -30.33 -2.38 7.01
N ARG A 546 -31.13 -3.41 7.25
CA ARG A 546 -31.53 -3.82 8.61
C ARG A 546 -30.81 -5.06 9.10
N SER A 547 -30.66 -6.06 8.24
CA SER A 547 -29.92 -7.28 8.54
C SER A 547 -28.68 -7.37 7.64
N VAL A 548 -27.55 -7.74 8.23
CA VAL A 548 -26.26 -7.91 7.54
C VAL A 548 -25.70 -9.28 7.89
N LEU A 549 -25.12 -9.96 6.90
CA LEU A 549 -24.46 -11.26 7.05
C LEU A 549 -23.11 -11.22 6.33
N PHE A 550 -22.03 -11.44 7.07
CA PHE A 550 -20.73 -11.74 6.51
C PHE A 550 -20.56 -13.27 6.44
N HIS A 551 -20.24 -13.78 5.26
CA HIS A 551 -19.85 -15.17 5.05
C HIS A 551 -18.32 -15.27 4.99
N ASN A 552 -17.77 -16.02 5.95
CA ASN A 552 -16.36 -16.36 6.01
C ASN A 552 -16.05 -17.56 5.10
N GLY A 553 -15.79 -17.29 3.83
CA GLY A 553 -15.38 -18.32 2.86
C GLY A 553 -14.08 -19.07 3.21
N TRP A 554 -13.30 -18.57 4.18
CA TRP A 554 -12.07 -19.18 4.69
C TRP A 554 -12.32 -20.15 5.85
N PHE A 555 -13.56 -20.26 6.34
CA PHE A 555 -13.90 -21.05 7.53
C PHE A 555 -13.40 -22.49 7.45
N LYS A 556 -13.58 -23.17 6.31
CA LYS A 556 -13.10 -24.56 6.12
C LYS A 556 -11.58 -24.64 6.00
N ASN A 557 -10.92 -23.66 5.37
CA ASN A 557 -9.45 -23.59 5.35
C ASN A 557 -8.90 -23.53 6.78
N ILE A 558 -9.51 -22.71 7.63
CA ILE A 558 -9.08 -22.49 9.02
C ILE A 558 -9.41 -23.71 9.90
N THR A 559 -10.65 -24.19 9.84
CA THR A 559 -11.16 -25.20 10.79
C THR A 559 -10.87 -26.63 10.38
N GLU A 560 -10.89 -26.95 9.09
CA GLU A 560 -10.65 -28.29 8.56
C GLU A 560 -9.18 -28.44 8.09
N SER A 561 -8.73 -27.57 7.18
CA SER A 561 -7.37 -27.65 6.61
C SER A 561 -6.27 -27.15 7.54
N LYS A 562 -6.63 -26.39 8.59
CA LYS A 562 -5.69 -25.74 9.53
C LYS A 562 -4.72 -24.80 8.82
N ASP A 563 -5.14 -24.17 7.73
CA ASP A 563 -4.37 -23.11 7.11
C ASP A 563 -4.28 -21.91 8.08
N PRO A 564 -3.12 -21.24 8.16
CA PRO A 564 -2.87 -20.14 9.10
C PRO A 564 -3.47 -18.82 8.58
N VAL A 565 -4.77 -18.84 8.29
CA VAL A 565 -5.57 -17.68 7.89
C VAL A 565 -6.27 -17.11 9.12
N LYS A 566 -6.31 -15.78 9.21
CA LYS A 566 -7.10 -15.07 10.22
C LYS A 566 -8.06 -14.10 9.56
N VAL A 567 -9.29 -14.06 10.09
CA VAL A 567 -10.32 -13.09 9.71
C VAL A 567 -10.62 -12.23 10.92
N PHE A 568 -10.18 -10.97 10.89
CA PHE A 568 -10.46 -10.00 11.94
C PHE A 568 -11.49 -8.98 11.48
N ALA A 569 -12.17 -8.37 12.44
CA ALA A 569 -13.05 -7.25 12.17
C ALA A 569 -12.91 -6.13 13.20
N PHE A 570 -12.94 -4.89 12.70
CA PHE A 570 -13.24 -3.72 13.50
C PHE A 570 -14.60 -3.18 13.10
N TRP A 571 -15.48 -2.95 14.07
CA TRP A 571 -16.77 -2.34 13.77
C TRP A 571 -17.14 -1.28 14.78
N LYS A 572 -17.84 -0.25 14.31
CA LYS A 572 -18.27 0.89 15.12
C LYS A 572 -19.76 0.80 15.35
N ASP A 573 -20.19 0.82 16.60
CA ASP A 573 -21.60 0.87 16.95
C ASP A 573 -22.19 2.29 16.84
N GLU A 574 -23.51 2.43 17.07
CA GLU A 574 -24.18 3.72 17.04
C GLU A 574 -23.72 4.68 18.15
N ALA A 575 -23.27 4.16 19.30
CA ALA A 575 -22.69 4.97 20.37
C ALA A 575 -21.31 5.52 20.00
N GLY A 576 -20.72 4.99 18.92
CA GLY A 576 -19.43 5.37 18.38
C GLY A 576 -18.26 4.59 18.98
N ALA A 577 -18.53 3.56 19.78
CA ALA A 577 -17.52 2.66 20.31
C ALA A 577 -17.05 1.69 19.23
N TRP A 578 -15.75 1.42 19.21
CA TRP A 578 -15.14 0.47 18.28
C TRP A 578 -14.90 -0.86 18.99
N HIS A 579 -15.33 -1.92 18.32
CA HIS A 579 -15.16 -3.31 18.73
C HIS A 579 -14.08 -3.97 17.89
N ASP A 580 -13.35 -4.90 18.50
CA ASP A 580 -12.21 -5.62 17.91
C ASP A 580 -12.44 -7.11 18.08
N GLU A 581 -12.67 -7.82 16.97
CA GLU A 581 -13.14 -9.20 16.99
C GLU A 581 -12.30 -10.11 16.08
N ASP A 582 -12.14 -11.37 16.52
CA ASP A 582 -11.64 -12.49 15.70
C ASP A 582 -12.84 -13.31 15.21
N TRP A 583 -13.01 -13.34 13.89
CA TRP A 583 -14.10 -14.05 13.20
C TRP A 583 -13.64 -15.39 12.61
N SER A 584 -12.40 -15.79 12.84
CA SER A 584 -11.79 -16.95 12.18
C SER A 584 -12.52 -18.27 12.43
N GLU A 585 -13.15 -18.43 13.60
CA GLU A 585 -13.87 -19.64 13.99
C GLU A 585 -15.39 -19.59 13.71
N TYR A 586 -15.85 -18.55 13.02
CA TYR A 586 -17.24 -18.41 12.60
C TYR A 586 -17.36 -18.47 11.08
N GLU A 587 -18.29 -19.28 10.59
CA GLU A 587 -18.66 -19.34 9.17
C GLU A 587 -19.52 -18.12 8.79
N TYR A 588 -20.44 -17.72 9.68
CA TYR A 588 -21.31 -16.58 9.46
C TYR A 588 -21.32 -15.61 10.64
N VAL A 589 -21.19 -14.32 10.34
CA VAL A 589 -21.28 -13.25 11.33
C VAL A 589 -22.37 -12.26 10.94
N GLY A 590 -23.34 -12.09 11.82
CA GLY A 590 -24.51 -11.24 11.60
C GLY A 590 -24.40 -9.88 12.30
N PHE A 591 -25.17 -8.91 11.79
CA PHE A 591 -25.54 -7.71 12.55
C PHE A 591 -27.02 -7.41 12.39
N CYS A 592 -27.70 -7.24 13.51
CA CYS A 592 -29.02 -6.65 13.54
C CYS A 592 -28.95 -5.12 13.73
N ARG A 593 -29.08 -4.36 12.65
CA ARG A 593 -29.02 -2.87 12.70
C ARG A 593 -30.27 -2.23 13.30
N ASP A 594 -31.31 -3.01 13.60
CA ASP A 594 -32.45 -2.56 14.38
C ASP A 594 -32.16 -2.53 15.89
N MET A 595 -31.23 -3.35 16.40
CA MET A 595 -30.80 -3.34 17.81
C MET A 595 -29.64 -2.36 18.01
N LYS A 596 -29.71 -1.49 19.02
CA LYS A 596 -28.65 -0.52 19.34
C LYS A 596 -27.30 -1.18 19.58
N SER A 597 -27.28 -2.29 20.31
CA SER A 597 -26.06 -3.05 20.65
C SER A 597 -25.36 -3.66 19.43
N GLN A 598 -26.06 -3.84 18.31
CA GLN A 598 -25.52 -4.45 17.08
C GLN A 598 -25.62 -3.49 15.88
N ARG A 599 -25.95 -2.22 16.12
CA ARG A 599 -26.18 -1.21 15.07
C ARG A 599 -24.86 -0.69 14.51
N VAL A 600 -24.25 -1.52 13.68
CA VAL A 600 -23.01 -1.19 12.96
C VAL A 600 -23.19 0.04 12.06
N GLN A 601 -22.25 0.97 12.17
CA GLN A 601 -22.11 2.20 11.36
C GLN A 601 -20.94 2.09 10.38
N ASP A 602 -19.81 1.57 10.85
CA ASP A 602 -18.62 1.29 10.05
C ASP A 602 -18.17 -0.13 10.35
N LEU A 603 -17.76 -0.87 9.32
CA LEU A 603 -17.17 -2.21 9.44
C LEU A 603 -15.91 -2.26 8.60
N VAL A 604 -14.84 -2.79 9.17
CA VAL A 604 -13.59 -3.12 8.49
C VAL A 604 -13.34 -4.60 8.70
N VAL A 605 -13.26 -5.37 7.61
CA VAL A 605 -12.90 -6.79 7.63
C VAL A 605 -11.48 -6.95 7.09
N MET A 606 -10.68 -7.75 7.78
CA MET A 606 -9.28 -7.99 7.47
C MET A 606 -9.06 -9.48 7.33
N VAL A 607 -8.51 -9.91 6.21
CA VAL A 607 -8.14 -11.31 6.00
C VAL A 607 -6.63 -11.37 5.84
N SER A 608 -5.98 -12.16 6.69
CA SER A 608 -4.52 -12.29 6.76
C SER A 608 -4.12 -13.73 6.49
N ASN A 609 -3.16 -13.94 5.58
CA ASN A 609 -2.55 -15.24 5.31
C ASN A 609 -1.13 -15.26 5.88
N ALA A 610 -0.89 -16.05 6.93
CA ALA A 610 0.43 -16.22 7.52
C ALA A 610 1.20 -17.43 6.95
N LYS A 611 0.63 -18.15 5.98
CA LYS A 611 1.29 -19.30 5.33
C LYS A 611 2.42 -18.77 4.49
N PHE A 612 3.56 -19.45 4.57
CA PHE A 612 4.67 -19.16 3.68
C PHE A 612 5.42 -20.38 3.19
N GLU A 613 5.83 -20.27 1.94
CA GLU A 613 6.76 -21.20 1.30
C GLU A 613 7.80 -20.40 0.55
N SER A 614 9.07 -20.72 0.74
CA SER A 614 10.20 -19.95 0.20
C SER A 614 10.26 -19.85 -1.32
N ALA A 615 9.48 -20.65 -2.05
CA ALA A 615 9.40 -20.67 -3.52
C ALA A 615 8.09 -20.05 -4.06
N GLY A 616 7.31 -19.35 -3.23
CA GLY A 616 6.06 -18.71 -3.65
C GLY A 616 4.82 -19.62 -3.64
N GLY A 617 4.90 -20.82 -3.07
CA GLY A 617 3.77 -21.76 -2.93
C GLY A 617 2.81 -21.46 -1.75
N GLY A 618 3.02 -20.36 -1.03
CA GLY A 618 2.22 -19.97 0.15
C GLY A 618 0.84 -19.37 -0.19
N THR A 619 0.47 -19.26 -1.47
CA THR A 619 -0.84 -18.76 -1.89
C THR A 619 -1.96 -19.72 -1.51
N LEU A 620 -3.05 -19.17 -0.98
CA LEU A 620 -4.23 -19.90 -0.58
C LEU A 620 -5.46 -19.38 -1.34
N THR A 621 -6.38 -20.29 -1.59
CA THR A 621 -7.72 -19.99 -2.11
C THR A 621 -8.76 -20.40 -1.07
N ALA A 622 -9.76 -19.55 -0.86
CA ALA A 622 -10.86 -19.81 0.04
C ALA A 622 -11.66 -21.04 -0.44
N ALA A 623 -12.11 -21.87 0.51
CA ALA A 623 -12.92 -23.05 0.20
C ALA A 623 -14.25 -22.68 -0.48
N GLU A 624 -14.78 -21.52 -0.14
CA GLU A 624 -15.94 -20.90 -0.76
C GLU A 624 -15.70 -19.40 -0.93
N THR A 625 -16.37 -18.74 -1.86
CA THR A 625 -16.22 -17.30 -2.06
C THR A 625 -16.75 -16.53 -0.84
N PRO A 626 -15.90 -15.77 -0.11
CA PRO A 626 -16.38 -14.95 1.00
C PRO A 626 -17.30 -13.85 0.47
N SER A 627 -18.33 -13.47 1.23
CA SER A 627 -19.29 -12.45 0.78
C SER A 627 -19.85 -11.61 1.92
N LEU A 628 -20.32 -10.41 1.58
CA LEU A 628 -21.14 -9.58 2.47
C LEU A 628 -22.54 -9.43 1.87
N LYS A 629 -23.52 -9.96 2.59
CA LYS A 629 -24.93 -9.83 2.26
C LYS A 629 -25.65 -8.92 3.22
N ARG A 630 -26.67 -8.26 2.70
CA ARG A 630 -27.48 -7.29 3.43
C ARG A 630 -28.87 -7.22 2.86
N ASN A 631 -29.85 -6.98 3.72
CA ASN A 631 -31.24 -6.86 3.30
C ASN A 631 -32.06 -5.96 4.23
N ASN A 632 -33.29 -5.73 3.82
CA ASN A 632 -34.25 -4.87 4.49
C ASN A 632 -35.15 -5.59 5.50
N VAL A 633 -34.86 -6.86 5.83
CA VAL A 633 -35.62 -7.62 6.82
C VAL A 633 -35.34 -7.06 8.20
N GLY A 634 -36.40 -6.63 8.89
CA GLY A 634 -36.28 -6.19 10.28
C GLY A 634 -35.87 -7.34 11.20
N CYS A 635 -35.04 -7.04 12.19
CA CYS A 635 -34.36 -8.07 12.99
C CYS A 635 -34.53 -7.91 14.50
N TRP A 636 -35.27 -6.89 14.96
CA TRP A 636 -35.51 -6.66 16.39
C TRP A 636 -36.98 -6.80 16.79
N ARG A 637 -37.86 -6.10 16.09
CA ARG A 637 -39.26 -5.96 16.48
C ARG A 637 -40.14 -5.56 15.30
N PHE A 638 -41.37 -6.05 15.26
CA PHE A 638 -42.39 -5.65 14.30
C PHE A 638 -43.64 -5.17 15.05
N LYS A 639 -44.32 -4.16 14.52
CA LYS A 639 -45.58 -3.64 15.06
C LYS A 639 -46.61 -3.47 13.96
N GLY A 640 -47.86 -3.79 14.24
CA GLY A 640 -48.95 -3.47 13.35
C GLY A 640 -50.23 -4.18 13.69
N THR A 641 -51.00 -4.50 12.65
CA THR A 641 -52.36 -5.02 12.80
C THR A 641 -52.59 -6.25 11.97
N THR A 642 -53.43 -7.12 12.50
CA THR A 642 -53.80 -8.38 11.87
C THR A 642 -55.31 -8.58 11.95
N ARG A 643 -55.93 -9.07 10.89
CA ARG A 643 -57.38 -9.26 10.78
C ARG A 643 -57.69 -10.67 10.30
N SER A 644 -58.60 -11.35 11.00
CA SER A 644 -59.17 -12.64 10.59
C SER A 644 -60.67 -12.50 10.39
N VAL A 645 -61.17 -12.94 9.24
CA VAL A 645 -62.59 -12.93 8.87
C VAL A 645 -63.02 -14.34 8.50
N LEU A 646 -63.72 -15.00 9.41
CA LEU A 646 -64.34 -16.30 9.18
C LEU A 646 -65.77 -16.11 8.64
N LYS A 647 -66.08 -16.80 7.54
CA LYS A 647 -67.43 -16.91 6.97
C LYS A 647 -67.77 -18.37 6.79
N GLY A 648 -68.34 -18.99 7.83
CA GLY A 648 -68.63 -20.41 7.84
C GLY A 648 -69.43 -20.87 6.62
N THR A 649 -69.02 -21.99 6.04
CA THR A 649 -69.67 -22.58 4.85
C THR A 649 -71.12 -23.00 5.06
N THR A 650 -71.51 -23.24 6.33
CA THR A 650 -72.87 -23.61 6.74
C THR A 650 -73.71 -22.42 7.22
N TRP A 651 -73.12 -21.21 7.22
CA TRP A 651 -73.80 -20.01 7.73
C TRP A 651 -74.67 -19.39 6.64
N SER A 652 -75.91 -19.05 6.99
CA SER A 652 -76.81 -18.37 6.06
C SER A 652 -76.47 -16.88 5.90
N SER A 653 -75.82 -16.28 6.90
CA SER A 653 -75.36 -14.89 6.87
C SER A 653 -74.36 -14.59 7.99
N GLY A 654 -73.68 -13.45 7.89
CA GLY A 654 -72.83 -12.89 8.94
C GLY A 654 -71.35 -13.29 8.84
N ARG A 655 -70.61 -13.09 9.94
CA ARG A 655 -69.17 -13.34 10.04
C ARG A 655 -68.70 -13.48 11.51
N LYS A 656 -67.49 -14.00 11.68
CA LYS A 656 -66.67 -13.84 12.88
C LYS A 656 -65.43 -13.03 12.49
N LEU A 657 -65.19 -11.93 13.21
CA LEU A 657 -64.11 -10.98 12.96
C LEU A 657 -63.18 -10.90 14.18
N ILE A 658 -61.88 -10.99 13.93
CA ILE A 658 -60.85 -10.72 14.93
C ILE A 658 -59.92 -9.64 14.39
N ASP A 659 -59.85 -8.51 15.09
CA ASP A 659 -58.91 -7.42 14.81
C ASP A 659 -57.87 -7.34 15.92
N THR A 660 -56.59 -7.52 15.59
CA THR A 660 -55.50 -7.56 16.57
C THR A 660 -54.53 -6.42 16.35
N ASN A 661 -54.14 -5.76 17.43
CA ASN A 661 -52.94 -4.94 17.49
C ASN A 661 -51.82 -5.81 18.05
N VAL A 662 -50.81 -6.10 17.24
CA VAL A 662 -49.75 -7.03 17.61
C VAL A 662 -48.38 -6.40 17.48
N GLU A 663 -47.52 -6.78 18.41
CA GLU A 663 -46.11 -6.54 18.42
C GLU A 663 -45.39 -7.89 18.49
N PHE A 664 -44.39 -8.09 17.63
CA PHE A 664 -43.47 -9.21 17.69
C PHE A 664 -42.10 -8.68 18.09
N GLN A 665 -41.45 -9.27 19.08
CA GLN A 665 -40.13 -8.86 19.53
C GLN A 665 -39.20 -10.06 19.72
N VAL A 666 -37.92 -9.86 19.40
CA VAL A 666 -36.86 -10.80 19.76
C VAL A 666 -36.87 -11.09 21.26
N LEU A 667 -36.71 -12.37 21.60
CA LEU A 667 -36.62 -12.89 22.95
C LEU A 667 -35.45 -12.27 23.75
N GLY A 668 -35.65 -12.00 25.03
CA GLY A 668 -34.62 -11.47 25.91
C GLY A 668 -33.42 -12.40 26.01
N GLY A 669 -32.21 -11.87 25.81
CA GLY A 669 -30.94 -12.61 25.75
C GLY A 669 -30.31 -12.68 24.36
N PHE A 670 -31.11 -12.48 23.30
CA PHE A 670 -30.60 -12.48 21.92
C PHE A 670 -30.13 -11.09 21.42
N GLU A 671 -30.25 -10.05 22.25
CA GLU A 671 -29.70 -8.71 21.98
C GLU A 671 -28.19 -8.62 22.32
N ASP A 672 -27.62 -9.67 22.90
CA ASP A 672 -26.20 -9.78 23.26
C ASP A 672 -25.32 -9.73 21.99
N PRO A 673 -24.33 -8.83 21.90
CA PRO A 673 -23.41 -8.77 20.76
C PRO A 673 -22.50 -10.00 20.62
N ASP A 674 -22.40 -10.86 21.64
CA ASP A 674 -21.65 -12.12 21.60
C ASP A 674 -22.57 -13.35 21.51
N PHE A 675 -23.85 -13.16 21.15
CA PHE A 675 -24.79 -14.27 21.01
C PHE A 675 -24.36 -15.30 19.94
N GLU A 676 -24.31 -16.57 20.32
CA GLU A 676 -24.12 -17.73 19.43
C GLU A 676 -25.38 -18.60 19.45
N HIS A 677 -25.92 -18.91 18.28
CA HIS A 677 -27.18 -19.63 18.18
C HIS A 677 -27.00 -21.14 18.40
N PRO A 678 -27.70 -21.76 19.37
CA PRO A 678 -27.47 -23.16 19.73
C PRO A 678 -27.85 -24.17 18.64
N LEU A 679 -28.76 -23.80 17.73
CA LEU A 679 -29.20 -24.65 16.62
C LEU A 679 -28.57 -24.24 15.27
N ILE A 680 -27.74 -23.19 15.23
CA ILE A 680 -27.09 -22.74 14.00
C ILE A 680 -25.62 -22.54 14.36
N PRO A 681 -24.85 -23.64 14.44
CA PRO A 681 -23.47 -23.62 14.94
C PRO A 681 -22.56 -22.78 14.04
N HIS A 682 -21.40 -22.39 14.58
CA HIS A 682 -20.40 -21.57 13.85
C HIS A 682 -20.93 -20.21 13.38
N THR A 683 -21.93 -19.67 14.07
CA THR A 683 -22.46 -18.34 13.79
C THR A 683 -22.35 -17.41 14.98
N LYS A 684 -22.09 -16.13 14.70
CA LYS A 684 -22.05 -15.05 15.70
C LYS A 684 -23.09 -13.98 15.35
N ARG A 685 -23.97 -13.64 16.31
CA ARG A 685 -25.08 -12.69 16.15
C ARG A 685 -26.05 -13.00 15.01
N VAL A 686 -26.15 -14.26 14.62
CA VAL A 686 -27.09 -14.71 13.59
C VAL A 686 -28.26 -15.43 14.25
N GLY A 687 -29.44 -15.36 13.64
CA GLY A 687 -30.57 -16.20 14.02
C GLY A 687 -31.38 -15.70 15.22
N SER A 688 -30.95 -14.63 15.89
CA SER A 688 -31.71 -13.98 16.98
C SER A 688 -33.12 -13.55 16.56
N SER A 689 -33.26 -13.14 15.30
CA SER A 689 -34.53 -12.74 14.69
C SER A 689 -35.33 -13.88 14.08
N ILE A 690 -34.90 -15.14 14.22
CA ILE A 690 -35.66 -16.28 13.67
C ILE A 690 -36.91 -16.53 14.48
N LEU A 691 -36.94 -16.21 15.78
CA LEU A 691 -38.10 -16.46 16.64
C LEU A 691 -38.45 -15.19 17.42
N LEU A 692 -39.57 -14.56 17.06
CA LEU A 692 -40.09 -13.38 17.77
C LEU A 692 -41.38 -13.72 18.52
N GLN A 693 -41.43 -13.31 19.78
CA GLN A 693 -42.59 -13.50 20.64
C GLN A 693 -43.63 -12.41 20.43
N PRO A 694 -44.93 -12.77 20.40
CA PRO A 694 -46.01 -11.83 20.23
C PRO A 694 -46.44 -11.22 21.56
N ALA A 695 -46.91 -9.98 21.49
CA ALA A 695 -47.63 -9.28 22.55
C ALA A 695 -48.68 -8.36 21.93
N GLY A 696 -49.71 -8.00 22.69
CA GLY A 696 -50.72 -7.05 22.24
C GLY A 696 -52.12 -7.38 22.73
N ASP A 697 -53.10 -7.07 21.90
CA ASP A 697 -54.52 -7.27 22.20
C ASP A 697 -55.32 -7.53 20.92
N PHE A 698 -56.44 -8.21 21.06
CA PHE A 698 -57.38 -8.46 19.98
C PHE A 698 -58.80 -8.06 20.36
N THR A 699 -59.59 -7.67 19.35
CA THR A 699 -61.01 -7.39 19.46
C THR A 699 -61.77 -8.49 18.70
N LEU A 700 -62.66 -9.17 19.41
CA LEU A 700 -63.54 -10.21 18.85
C LEU A 700 -64.95 -9.64 18.62
N ASP A 701 -65.43 -9.77 17.38
CA ASP A 701 -66.78 -9.39 16.95
C ASP A 701 -67.42 -10.56 16.19
N VAL A 702 -68.44 -11.18 16.78
CA VAL A 702 -69.16 -12.33 16.23
C VAL A 702 -70.59 -11.93 15.97
N ASP A 703 -71.05 -12.13 14.73
CA ASP A 703 -72.46 -12.03 14.36
C ASP A 703 -72.72 -12.90 13.13
N TYR A 704 -73.21 -14.12 13.33
CA TYR A 704 -73.57 -15.03 12.24
C TYR A 704 -74.83 -15.84 12.53
N VAL A 705 -75.43 -16.37 11.47
CA VAL A 705 -76.59 -17.26 11.55
C VAL A 705 -76.22 -18.63 10.99
N SER A 706 -76.38 -19.68 11.79
CA SER A 706 -76.14 -21.07 11.41
C SER A 706 -77.26 -21.96 11.94
N GLY A 707 -77.80 -22.85 11.10
CA GLY A 707 -78.90 -23.75 11.49
C GLY A 707 -80.17 -23.04 11.99
N GLY A 708 -80.40 -21.78 11.59
CA GLY A 708 -81.53 -20.95 12.06
C GLY A 708 -81.31 -20.25 13.42
N CYS A 709 -80.15 -20.43 14.05
CA CYS A 709 -79.75 -19.74 15.29
C CYS A 709 -78.75 -18.62 14.99
N ARG A 710 -78.91 -17.47 15.64
CA ARG A 710 -78.00 -16.33 15.57
C ARG A 710 -77.05 -16.34 16.77
N TYR A 711 -75.76 -16.27 16.48
CA TYR A 711 -74.66 -16.26 17.43
C TYR A 711 -74.05 -14.87 17.45
N THR A 712 -73.96 -14.27 18.64
CA THR A 712 -73.43 -12.91 18.80
C THR A 712 -72.44 -12.80 19.95
N HIS A 713 -71.39 -12.01 19.77
CA HIS A 713 -70.43 -11.66 20.82
C HIS A 713 -69.68 -10.39 20.43
N GLY A 714 -69.52 -9.45 21.35
CA GLY A 714 -68.71 -8.27 21.13
C GLY A 714 -69.34 -7.20 20.22
N PRO A 715 -68.54 -6.24 19.73
CA PRO A 715 -67.07 -6.19 19.78
C PRO A 715 -66.51 -6.08 21.21
N THR A 716 -65.62 -7.02 21.59
CA THR A 716 -64.98 -7.07 22.93
C THR A 716 -63.48 -7.20 22.79
N ARG A 717 -62.71 -6.41 23.57
CA ARG A 717 -61.24 -6.44 23.58
C ARG A 717 -60.69 -7.42 24.62
N TYR A 718 -59.67 -8.18 24.24
CA TYR A 718 -58.97 -9.16 25.04
C TYR A 718 -57.45 -8.93 24.95
N PRO A 719 -56.68 -9.08 26.04
CA PRO A 719 -55.23 -9.12 25.96
C PRO A 719 -54.79 -10.40 25.25
N LEU A 720 -53.72 -10.32 24.46
CA LEU A 720 -53.06 -11.50 23.90
C LEU A 720 -52.31 -12.23 25.03
N LEU A 721 -52.59 -13.51 25.22
CA LEU A 721 -51.96 -14.29 26.28
C LEU A 721 -50.57 -14.82 25.84
N PRO A 722 -49.59 -14.95 26.77
CA PRO A 722 -48.20 -15.33 26.44
C PRO A 722 -48.01 -16.75 25.89
N SER A 723 -49.06 -17.56 25.82
CA SER A 723 -49.01 -18.98 25.48
C SER A 723 -49.18 -19.29 23.99
N GLY A 724 -49.26 -18.26 23.13
CA GLY A 724 -49.83 -18.40 21.79
C GLY A 724 -49.03 -17.80 20.65
N GLY A 725 -48.01 -18.52 20.16
CA GLY A 725 -47.44 -18.30 18.82
C GLY A 725 -46.09 -17.62 18.72
N ILE A 726 -45.49 -17.70 17.53
CA ILE A 726 -44.18 -17.13 17.16
C ILE A 726 -44.26 -16.53 15.76
N LEU A 727 -43.52 -15.44 15.52
CA LEU A 727 -43.15 -15.04 14.16
C LEU A 727 -41.79 -15.66 13.85
N MET A 728 -41.77 -16.47 12.79
CA MET A 728 -40.56 -17.01 12.22
C MET A 728 -40.13 -16.20 11.02
N LEU A 729 -38.84 -15.86 10.94
CA LEU A 729 -38.23 -15.13 9.82
C LEU A 729 -37.08 -15.96 9.27
N ASN A 730 -36.91 -15.97 7.96
CA ASN A 730 -35.66 -16.38 7.32
C ASN A 730 -35.00 -15.18 6.65
N PRO A 731 -34.02 -14.51 7.28
CA PRO A 731 -33.37 -13.36 6.66
C PRO A 731 -32.36 -13.74 5.58
N PHE A 732 -31.79 -14.96 5.60
CA PHE A 732 -30.71 -15.37 4.69
C PHE A 732 -30.81 -16.88 4.37
N ASN A 733 -30.63 -17.27 3.11
CA ASN A 733 -30.69 -18.66 2.65
C ASN A 733 -29.48 -19.51 3.09
N GLU A 734 -28.41 -18.88 3.51
CA GLU A 734 -27.10 -19.52 3.72
C GLU A 734 -27.00 -20.23 5.06
N LEU A 735 -27.92 -19.92 5.96
CA LEU A 735 -27.92 -20.49 7.29
C LEU A 735 -28.36 -21.95 7.22
N THR A 736 -27.62 -22.80 7.92
CA THR A 736 -27.93 -24.23 8.02
C THR A 736 -28.01 -24.64 9.49
N SER A 737 -28.75 -25.70 9.75
CA SER A 737 -28.99 -26.23 11.09
C SER A 737 -28.91 -27.76 11.07
N PRO A 738 -28.24 -28.38 12.07
CA PRO A 738 -28.32 -29.83 12.26
C PRO A 738 -29.69 -30.28 12.81
N ASP A 739 -30.47 -29.36 13.40
CA ASP A 739 -31.85 -29.61 13.82
C ASP A 739 -32.79 -29.63 12.60
N PRO A 740 -33.51 -30.74 12.32
CA PRO A 740 -34.32 -30.88 11.11
C PRO A 740 -35.45 -29.87 10.97
N ASP A 741 -36.11 -29.50 12.07
CA ASP A 741 -37.24 -28.56 12.04
C ASP A 741 -36.75 -27.14 11.71
N THR A 742 -35.64 -26.73 12.33
CA THR A 742 -34.98 -25.47 12.02
C THR A 742 -34.44 -25.47 10.59
N GLN A 743 -33.90 -26.59 10.10
CA GLN A 743 -33.40 -26.69 8.73
C GLN A 743 -34.52 -26.65 7.67
N ASP A 744 -35.66 -27.28 7.95
CA ASP A 744 -36.85 -27.18 7.11
C ASP A 744 -37.28 -25.71 6.98
N TRP A 745 -37.32 -24.98 8.09
CA TRP A 745 -37.58 -23.54 8.06
C TRP A 745 -36.54 -22.76 7.25
N LEU A 746 -35.25 -22.96 7.50
CA LEU A 746 -34.17 -22.26 6.80
C LEU A 746 -34.09 -22.59 5.30
N SER A 747 -34.74 -23.68 4.85
CA SER A 747 -34.84 -24.03 3.42
C SER A 747 -35.83 -23.15 2.65
N HIS A 748 -36.68 -22.39 3.34
CA HIS A 748 -37.59 -21.43 2.71
C HIS A 748 -36.80 -20.25 2.13
N PRO A 749 -37.29 -19.59 1.05
CA PRO A 749 -36.56 -18.49 0.42
C PRO A 749 -36.18 -17.37 1.40
N SER A 750 -35.08 -16.68 1.09
CA SER A 750 -34.65 -15.47 1.78
C SER A 750 -35.81 -14.49 1.88
N ARG A 751 -35.92 -13.86 3.05
CA ARG A 751 -36.95 -12.88 3.40
C ARG A 751 -38.36 -13.51 3.55
N SER A 752 -38.46 -14.83 3.68
CA SER A 752 -39.71 -15.51 4.03
C SER A 752 -40.05 -15.32 5.49
N TYR A 753 -41.35 -15.37 5.78
CA TYR A 753 -41.86 -15.28 7.14
C TYR A 753 -43.14 -16.08 7.31
N THR A 754 -43.33 -16.63 8.51
CA THR A 754 -44.58 -17.28 8.91
C THR A 754 -44.88 -16.94 10.36
N ALA A 755 -46.14 -16.78 10.71
CA ALA A 755 -46.58 -16.61 12.07
C ALA A 755 -47.89 -17.36 12.29
N ALA A 756 -47.96 -18.07 13.41
CA ALA A 756 -49.18 -18.70 13.89
C ALA A 756 -49.37 -18.28 15.35
N LEU A 757 -50.37 -17.45 15.63
CA LEU A 757 -50.79 -17.07 16.96
C LEU A 757 -52.04 -17.84 17.33
N ALA A 758 -52.05 -18.43 18.52
CA ALA A 758 -53.19 -19.17 19.03
C ALA A 758 -53.49 -18.69 20.45
N ASP A 759 -54.54 -17.91 20.63
CA ASP A 759 -54.93 -17.46 21.96
C ASP A 759 -55.90 -18.46 22.61
N PRO A 760 -55.63 -18.94 23.84
CA PRO A 760 -56.46 -19.93 24.52
C PRO A 760 -57.69 -19.33 25.21
N THR A 761 -57.96 -18.03 25.07
CA THR A 761 -59.13 -17.38 25.67
C THR A 761 -60.41 -18.07 25.24
N LEU A 762 -61.21 -18.52 26.19
CA LEU A 762 -62.51 -19.13 25.94
C LEU A 762 -63.61 -18.09 26.15
N VAL A 763 -64.48 -17.89 25.16
CA VAL A 763 -65.58 -16.91 25.24
C VAL A 763 -66.94 -17.59 25.17
N GLN A 764 -67.94 -16.96 25.77
CA GLN A 764 -69.34 -17.37 25.64
C GLN A 764 -70.04 -16.54 24.57
N LEU A 765 -70.57 -17.21 23.55
CA LEU A 765 -71.41 -16.62 22.52
C LEU A 765 -72.87 -16.60 22.98
N ASN A 766 -73.53 -15.46 22.77
CA ASN A 766 -74.97 -15.34 22.97
C ASN A 766 -75.69 -16.00 21.79
N VAL A 767 -76.51 -17.00 22.08
CA VAL A 767 -77.32 -17.72 21.07
C VAL A 767 -78.76 -17.27 21.18
N SER A 768 -79.36 -16.88 20.05
CA SER A 768 -80.76 -16.45 19.95
C SER A 768 -81.43 -17.00 18.69
N GLY A 769 -82.75 -17.19 18.69
CA GLY A 769 -83.47 -17.72 17.53
C GLY A 769 -84.71 -18.54 17.89
N GLY A 770 -85.02 -19.54 17.05
CA GLY A 770 -86.15 -20.46 17.23
C GLY A 770 -86.04 -21.36 18.47
N PRO A 771 -87.06 -22.20 18.75
CA PRO A 771 -87.15 -23.01 19.97
C PRO A 771 -85.98 -24.00 20.17
N ASP A 772 -85.26 -24.35 19.11
CA ASP A 772 -84.12 -25.27 19.16
C ASP A 772 -82.77 -24.60 19.46
N CYS A 773 -82.73 -23.26 19.55
CA CYS A 773 -81.50 -22.51 19.83
C CYS A 773 -81.20 -22.47 21.33
N ARG A 774 -80.22 -23.26 21.78
CA ARG A 774 -79.75 -23.28 23.18
C ARG A 774 -78.41 -22.57 23.29
N GLY A 775 -78.26 -21.70 24.30
CA GLY A 775 -77.02 -21.00 24.60
C GLY A 775 -76.81 -20.81 26.11
N PRO A 776 -75.65 -20.27 26.53
CA PRO A 776 -74.53 -19.82 25.69
C PRO A 776 -73.73 -20.98 25.07
N GLU A 777 -73.07 -20.73 23.94
CA GLU A 777 -72.10 -21.65 23.32
C GLU A 777 -70.67 -21.20 23.65
N LEU A 778 -69.76 -22.16 23.89
CA LEU A 778 -68.35 -21.87 24.10
C LEU A 778 -67.64 -21.81 22.75
N ASP A 779 -66.91 -20.73 22.53
CA ASP A 779 -66.10 -20.52 21.34
C ASP A 779 -64.67 -20.19 21.74
N LEU A 780 -63.73 -20.74 20.97
CA LEU A 780 -62.36 -20.28 20.96
C LEU A 780 -62.27 -19.23 19.84
N PRO A 781 -61.98 -17.95 20.15
CA PRO A 781 -61.90 -16.85 19.19
C PRO A 781 -61.08 -17.26 17.96
N GLY A 782 -60.02 -18.04 18.15
CA GLY A 782 -59.28 -18.71 17.09
C GLY A 782 -57.96 -18.03 16.79
N ASN A 783 -57.23 -18.62 15.84
CA ASN A 783 -55.85 -18.31 15.54
C ASN A 783 -55.71 -17.05 14.67
N ILE A 784 -54.54 -16.43 14.73
CA ILE A 784 -54.05 -15.49 13.72
C ILE A 784 -52.98 -16.25 12.95
N LEU A 785 -53.23 -16.54 11.68
CA LEU A 785 -52.30 -17.27 10.82
C LEU A 785 -51.88 -16.40 9.64
N PHE A 786 -50.59 -16.15 9.51
CA PHE A 786 -49.98 -15.61 8.30
C PHE A 786 -48.84 -16.52 7.92
N THR A 787 -49.10 -17.42 6.98
CA THR A 787 -48.16 -18.46 6.59
C THR A 787 -47.97 -18.48 5.09
N ASP A 788 -46.82 -18.97 4.68
CA ASP A 788 -46.46 -19.39 3.34
C ASP A 788 -46.89 -20.83 3.00
N ALA A 789 -47.51 -21.57 3.95
CA ALA A 789 -47.94 -22.96 3.75
C ALA A 789 -48.91 -23.10 2.54
N GLY A 790 -48.33 -23.35 1.37
CA GLY A 790 -48.99 -23.65 0.11
C GLY A 790 -49.23 -22.49 -0.87
N ALA A 791 -48.70 -21.28 -0.67
CA ALA A 791 -48.93 -20.15 -1.59
C ALA A 791 -47.66 -19.35 -1.92
N ALA A 792 -47.58 -18.86 -3.17
CA ALA A 792 -46.41 -18.22 -3.79
C ALA A 792 -45.96 -16.86 -3.21
N ARG A 793 -46.46 -16.39 -2.05
CA ARG A 793 -46.14 -15.08 -1.43
C ARG A 793 -46.48 -15.18 0.06
N PRO A 794 -45.58 -14.80 0.99
CA PRO A 794 -44.95 -13.49 0.95
C PRO A 794 -43.47 -13.46 1.38
N VAL A 795 -42.67 -12.76 0.58
CA VAL A 795 -41.38 -12.23 1.05
C VAL A 795 -41.62 -10.85 1.65
N VAL A 796 -40.75 -10.43 2.57
CA VAL A 796 -40.71 -9.04 3.07
C VAL A 796 -40.83 -8.07 1.88
N LEU A 797 -41.62 -7.00 2.00
CA LEU A 797 -41.73 -6.00 0.94
C LEU A 797 -40.44 -5.17 0.83
N PRO A 798 -40.19 -4.45 -0.28
CA PRO A 798 -39.03 -3.55 -0.39
C PRO A 798 -38.96 -2.47 0.72
N THR A 799 -40.07 -2.15 1.38
CA THR A 799 -40.12 -1.24 2.53
C THR A 799 -39.68 -1.89 3.85
N GLY A 800 -39.45 -3.20 3.88
CA GLY A 800 -39.26 -3.99 5.11
C GLY A 800 -40.59 -4.42 5.75
N GLU A 801 -41.73 -3.95 5.24
CA GLU A 801 -43.06 -4.29 5.73
C GLU A 801 -43.41 -5.76 5.46
N LEU A 802 -44.05 -6.40 6.44
CA LEU A 802 -44.70 -7.68 6.27
C LEU A 802 -46.19 -7.41 6.08
N SER A 803 -46.70 -7.56 4.86
CA SER A 803 -48.13 -7.41 4.60
C SER A 803 -48.62 -8.38 3.55
N GLY A 804 -49.89 -8.71 3.64
CA GLY A 804 -50.49 -9.70 2.76
C GLY A 804 -51.89 -10.08 3.14
N GLN A 805 -52.39 -11.07 2.41
CA GLN A 805 -53.65 -11.72 2.65
C GLN A 805 -53.54 -13.21 2.30
N TYR A 806 -54.08 -14.07 3.15
CA TYR A 806 -54.09 -15.53 2.99
C TYR A 806 -55.50 -16.06 3.28
N VAL A 807 -55.93 -17.07 2.55
CA VAL A 807 -57.24 -17.71 2.76
C VAL A 807 -57.00 -19.18 3.07
N HIS A 808 -57.47 -19.61 4.24
CA HIS A 808 -57.44 -21.00 4.67
C HIS A 808 -58.85 -21.44 5.00
N LEU A 809 -59.33 -22.49 4.31
CA LEU A 809 -60.71 -22.96 4.40
C LEU A 809 -61.70 -21.79 4.14
N ASP A 810 -62.45 -21.40 5.17
CA ASP A 810 -63.48 -20.36 5.16
C ASP A 810 -63.06 -19.08 5.91
N THR A 811 -61.77 -18.97 6.25
CA THR A 811 -61.20 -17.83 6.96
C THR A 811 -60.24 -17.05 6.08
N THR A 812 -60.46 -15.73 6.00
CA THR A 812 -59.56 -14.78 5.34
C THR A 812 -58.71 -14.05 6.38
N TYR A 813 -57.40 -14.15 6.25
CA TYR A 813 -56.41 -13.50 7.10
C TYR A 813 -55.75 -12.36 6.33
N SER A 814 -55.65 -11.15 6.90
CA SER A 814 -54.89 -10.03 6.33
C SER A 814 -54.04 -9.32 7.38
N TRP A 815 -52.88 -8.80 7.01
CA TRP A 815 -51.95 -8.19 7.96
C TRP A 815 -51.11 -7.07 7.35
N ILE A 816 -50.65 -6.17 8.22
CA ILE A 816 -49.66 -5.14 7.93
C ILE A 816 -48.81 -4.96 9.18
N LEU A 817 -47.52 -5.29 9.11
CA LEU A 817 -46.55 -5.20 10.20
C LEU A 817 -45.32 -4.43 9.72
N GLN A 818 -44.91 -3.42 10.50
CA GLN A 818 -43.76 -2.58 10.21
C GLN A 818 -42.57 -2.95 11.08
N PRO A 819 -41.35 -3.09 10.52
CA PRO A 819 -40.14 -3.30 11.29
C PRO A 819 -39.79 -2.04 12.09
N GLN A 820 -39.47 -2.24 13.36
CA GLN A 820 -39.12 -1.19 14.31
C GLN A 820 -37.61 -1.15 14.52
N ARG A 821 -37.07 0.06 14.76
CA ARG A 821 -35.70 0.24 15.25
C ARG A 821 -35.72 0.56 16.72
N GLN A 822 -34.78 0.01 17.48
CA GLN A 822 -34.62 0.34 18.88
C GLN A 822 -34.26 1.83 19.02
N PRO A 823 -35.09 2.62 19.72
CA PRO A 823 -34.94 4.06 19.80
C PRO A 823 -33.70 4.45 20.58
#